data_AF-A0A1I3HW24-F1
#
_entry.id   AF-A0A1I3HW24-F1
#
_cell.length_a   1.000
_cell.length_b   1.000
_cell.length_c   1.000
_cell.angle_alpha   90.00
_cell.angle_beta   90.00
_cell.angle_gamma   90.00
#
_symmetry.space_group_name_H-M   'P 1'
#
loop_
_entity.id
_entity.type
_entity.pdbx_description
1 polymer ?
#
loop_
_entity_poly.entity_id
_entity_poly.type
_entity_poly.pdbx_seq_one_letter_code
_entity_poly.pdbx_strand_id
1 'polypeptide(L)'
;MPKIECNEKLFFDAIGKKYTYDALEDVLPCAKAELDEKPDMSQPENERVVKIELNDTNRPDLWSTNGVARQIKLHEGGKTVDYMKLMSNHGNSDYEGRIVEVDPELKDIRPYMVAFMITGKAIDDPMLKDIIQTQEKLAWNFGRKRKSISMGVYRVDQIKFPVKYHAVDPDKTSFVPLACDAPMTCSQILTDHPKGKDFGWILADMKKFPLLSDAKDEVLSMAPIINSATLGAVQVGDKDLMVELTGDNIENLILSANIVACDFADQGYEIKPILVKHPYDTGLGKDIMVPYYFQPTTKTTLGAINKLLGSDFDMNKVVDALTRMGSTVEVKGEEITLSPAPYRNDFLHEVDIIEDVMIGCNVAAFEPRTPQDFTVGRLLPLTEFSRKAKTLMVGLGYQEMIFNYVGSKKDYIDNMLIDGSKVIEIANPMSENYQFIRPEILSSLCRAEAGSANAMYPHKIFEIGKVAYLKEDENTGTITRQHLGFLTAASNANFNTLASEVSSLVYFLDHEYKVVESEDPRFIPGRQAQLIVDGQPAGVFGEVHPQVLENWGITVPCAAGELDLETLMATADTKTEAEKAKDKKVVSTGSTTEAPANNNQKSEAETNPVKYFNEHIELRVAKITKVETNPQGDKLYIETLDDGTGTERIIQSGLRPYLTEDELLGQHVIIAANLAPRKMKGVESRGMLLACDYTEDGKEKVELLTAPWAAPGTIIQIEGAEYNGEKPAKIDIDHFCKIEYRVSGKCFTIAGQKATAAGKPVTTNKADNCEVC
;
A
#
# COMPACT_ATOMS: atom_id res chain seq x y z
N MET A 1 11.25 3.97 8.95
CA MET A 1 10.50 4.10 10.21
C MET A 1 11.47 4.40 11.34
N PRO A 2 11.13 5.28 12.29
CA PRO A 2 11.96 5.52 13.48
C PRO A 2 12.10 4.25 14.32
N LYS A 3 13.32 3.97 14.79
CA LYS A 3 13.61 2.88 15.73
C LYS A 3 14.21 3.46 17.00
N ILE A 4 13.84 2.96 18.16
CA ILE A 4 14.40 3.34 19.45
C ILE A 4 14.95 2.13 20.19
N GLU A 5 16.02 2.35 20.92
CA GLU A 5 16.69 1.37 21.77
C GLU A 5 16.39 1.73 23.23
N CYS A 6 15.56 0.93 23.89
CA CYS A 6 15.09 1.17 25.24
C CYS A 6 15.83 0.26 26.22
N ASN A 7 16.43 0.82 27.28
CA ASN A 7 16.91 -0.01 28.38
C ASN A 7 15.72 -0.75 29.03
N GLU A 8 15.82 -2.07 29.14
CA GLU A 8 14.68 -2.92 29.55
C GLU A 8 14.11 -2.49 30.91
N LYS A 9 14.99 -2.34 31.90
CA LYS A 9 14.60 -1.98 33.26
C LYS A 9 13.96 -0.58 33.28
N LEU A 10 14.61 0.41 32.67
CA LEU A 10 14.09 1.78 32.61
C LEU A 10 12.72 1.85 31.93
N PHE A 11 12.54 1.10 30.84
CA PHE A 11 11.29 1.06 30.08
C PHE A 11 10.13 0.47 30.89
N PHE A 12 10.32 -0.69 31.52
CA PHE A 12 9.26 -1.30 32.33
C PHE A 12 9.00 -0.54 33.64
N ASP A 13 10.03 0.08 34.24
CA ASP A 13 9.86 0.97 35.39
C ASP A 13 8.99 2.19 35.02
N ALA A 14 9.18 2.76 33.81
CA ALA A 14 8.39 3.89 33.31
C ALA A 14 6.93 3.49 33.04
N ILE A 15 6.68 2.29 32.50
CA ILE A 15 5.32 1.75 32.33
C ILE A 15 4.67 1.50 33.70
N GLY A 16 5.45 1.09 34.69
CA GLY A 16 5.00 0.70 36.03
C GLY A 16 4.56 -0.77 36.12
N LYS A 17 4.83 -1.56 35.08
CA LYS A 17 4.49 -2.98 34.97
C LYS A 17 5.47 -3.65 33.99
N LYS A 18 5.90 -4.87 34.34
CA LYS A 18 6.74 -5.70 33.48
C LYS A 18 5.90 -6.66 32.65
N TYR A 19 6.21 -6.78 31.36
CA TYR A 19 5.54 -7.70 30.43
C TYR A 19 6.46 -8.85 30.02
N THR A 20 5.84 -9.96 29.58
CA THR A 20 6.52 -10.90 28.68
C THR A 20 6.61 -10.26 27.29
N TYR A 21 7.62 -10.61 26.48
CA TYR A 21 7.75 -9.96 25.15
C TYR A 21 6.57 -10.25 24.22
N ASP A 22 5.95 -11.43 24.34
CA ASP A 22 4.76 -11.75 23.55
C ASP A 22 3.56 -10.88 23.99
N ALA A 23 3.38 -10.66 25.31
CA ALA A 23 2.37 -9.72 25.79
C ALA A 23 2.71 -8.25 25.50
N LEU A 24 4.00 -7.93 25.33
CA LEU A 24 4.45 -6.62 24.92
C LEU A 24 4.09 -6.36 23.45
N GLU A 25 4.28 -7.36 22.57
CA GLU A 25 3.86 -7.30 21.16
C GLU A 25 2.36 -6.99 21.02
N ASP A 26 1.51 -7.51 21.91
CA ASP A 26 0.06 -7.23 21.89
C ASP A 26 -0.31 -5.79 22.29
N VAL A 27 0.50 -5.12 23.14
CA VAL A 27 0.19 -3.77 23.64
C VAL A 27 0.87 -2.66 22.85
N LEU A 28 2.02 -2.92 22.23
CA LEU A 28 2.77 -1.93 21.44
C LEU A 28 1.96 -1.24 20.31
N PRO A 29 0.97 -1.88 19.66
CA PRO A 29 0.15 -1.22 18.65
C PRO A 29 -0.59 0.02 19.16
N CYS A 30 -0.88 0.14 20.46
CA CYS A 30 -1.50 1.35 21.03
C CYS A 30 -0.58 2.58 20.92
N ALA A 31 0.73 2.35 20.82
CA ALA A 31 1.76 3.36 20.60
C ALA A 31 2.26 3.35 19.15
N LYS A 32 1.46 2.82 18.21
CA LYS A 32 1.84 2.65 16.80
C LYS A 32 3.24 2.02 16.68
N ALA A 33 3.55 1.06 17.54
CA ALA A 33 4.87 0.48 17.70
C ALA A 33 4.83 -1.04 17.52
N GLU A 34 5.98 -1.60 17.18
CA GLU A 34 6.22 -3.03 17.05
C GLU A 34 7.55 -3.40 17.70
N LEU A 35 7.65 -4.64 18.19
CA LEU A 35 8.89 -5.17 18.73
C LEU A 35 9.80 -5.57 17.57
N ASP A 36 10.91 -4.85 17.39
CA ASP A 36 11.88 -5.11 16.30
C ASP A 36 12.85 -6.23 16.69
N GLU A 37 13.39 -6.16 17.91
CA GLU A 37 14.34 -7.15 18.42
C GLU A 37 14.15 -7.38 19.93
N LYS A 38 14.04 -8.66 20.31
CA LYS A 38 14.04 -9.09 21.73
C LYS A 38 15.44 -8.86 22.33
N PRO A 39 15.54 -8.48 23.62
CA PRO A 39 16.83 -8.25 24.25
C PRO A 39 17.67 -9.54 24.36
N ASP A 40 18.98 -9.38 24.41
CA ASP A 40 19.91 -10.48 24.72
C ASP A 40 19.77 -10.90 26.19
N MET A 41 19.07 -12.01 26.40
CA MET A 41 18.79 -12.54 27.73
C MET A 41 20.04 -13.00 28.50
N SER A 42 21.21 -13.13 27.84
CA SER A 42 22.48 -13.46 28.48
C SER A 42 23.07 -12.29 29.28
N GLN A 43 22.64 -11.06 28.97
CA GLN A 43 23.10 -9.85 29.66
C GLN A 43 22.34 -9.62 30.98
N PRO A 44 22.95 -8.91 31.96
CA PRO A 44 22.26 -8.42 33.15
C PRO A 44 21.03 -7.57 32.80
N GLU A 45 19.96 -7.64 33.58
CA GLU A 45 18.70 -6.94 33.32
C GLU A 45 18.86 -5.40 33.17
N ASN A 46 19.79 -4.81 33.92
CA ASN A 46 20.10 -3.39 33.85
C ASN A 46 20.88 -2.97 32.59
N GLU A 47 21.37 -3.92 31.80
CA GLU A 47 22.14 -3.69 30.56
C GLU A 47 21.37 -4.10 29.30
N ARG A 48 20.30 -4.87 29.45
CA ARG A 48 19.46 -5.32 28.33
C ARG A 48 18.80 -4.17 27.60
N VAL A 49 18.71 -4.31 26.28
CA VAL A 49 18.12 -3.33 25.35
C VAL A 49 16.99 -3.98 24.57
N VAL A 50 15.80 -3.39 24.64
CA VAL A 50 14.63 -3.72 23.83
C VAL A 50 14.60 -2.78 22.64
N LYS A 51 14.55 -3.30 21.41
CA LYS A 51 14.44 -2.47 20.20
C LYS A 51 12.99 -2.39 19.76
N ILE A 52 12.50 -1.16 19.61
CA ILE A 52 11.11 -0.88 19.22
C ILE A 52 11.15 -0.08 17.92
N GLU A 53 10.39 -0.55 16.93
CA GLU A 53 10.15 0.15 15.67
C GLU A 53 8.80 0.88 15.73
N LEU A 54 8.75 2.11 15.23
CA LEU A 54 7.55 2.94 15.27
C LEU A 54 6.99 3.09 13.87
N ASN A 55 5.73 2.67 13.71
CA ASN A 55 4.99 2.64 12.46
C ASN A 55 4.43 4.00 12.02
N ASP A 56 4.78 5.07 12.73
CA ASP A 56 4.30 6.42 12.44
C ASP A 56 5.44 7.45 12.51
N THR A 57 5.37 8.42 11.60
CA THR A 57 6.26 9.59 11.56
C THR A 57 5.61 10.87 12.09
N ASN A 58 4.31 10.86 12.39
CA ASN A 58 3.54 12.03 12.81
C ASN A 58 3.53 12.25 14.33
N ARG A 59 3.97 11.24 15.10
CA ARG A 59 3.98 11.22 16.56
C ARG A 59 5.42 11.24 17.12
N PRO A 60 6.15 12.37 17.02
CA PRO A 60 7.51 12.47 17.54
C PRO A 60 7.61 12.29 19.05
N ASP A 61 6.49 12.44 19.78
CA ASP A 61 6.39 12.14 21.20
C ASP A 61 6.62 10.66 21.53
N LEU A 62 6.41 9.76 20.57
CA LEU A 62 6.63 8.32 20.75
C LEU A 62 8.09 7.92 20.49
N TRP A 63 8.96 8.84 20.04
CA TRP A 63 10.33 8.52 19.64
C TRP A 63 11.33 8.53 20.80
N SER A 64 10.83 8.33 22.02
CA SER A 64 11.61 8.19 23.25
C SER A 64 11.09 7.01 24.08
N THR A 65 11.94 6.49 24.96
CA THR A 65 11.55 5.40 25.89
C THR A 65 10.34 5.80 26.73
N ASN A 66 10.34 7.03 27.24
CA ASN A 66 9.25 7.56 28.06
C ASN A 66 7.97 7.82 27.25
N GLY A 67 8.09 8.25 26.00
CA GLY A 67 6.96 8.44 25.10
C GLY A 67 6.13 7.18 24.90
N VAL A 68 6.80 6.09 24.50
CA VAL A 68 6.14 4.77 24.33
C VAL A 68 5.60 4.26 25.67
N ALA A 69 6.41 4.32 26.73
CA ALA A 69 5.99 3.86 28.05
C ALA A 69 4.76 4.61 28.57
N ARG A 70 4.71 5.94 28.38
CA ARG A 70 3.57 6.80 28.72
C ARG A 70 2.32 6.37 27.97
N GLN A 71 2.42 6.15 26.66
CA GLN A 71 1.28 5.76 25.84
C GLN A 71 0.71 4.40 26.25
N ILE A 72 1.57 3.40 26.53
CA ILE A 72 1.13 2.09 27.04
C ILE A 72 0.43 2.24 28.39
N LYS A 73 1.05 2.98 29.31
CA LYS A 73 0.52 3.23 30.65
C LYS A 73 -0.85 3.92 30.63
N LEU A 74 -1.01 4.95 29.79
CA LEU A 74 -2.29 5.63 29.60
C LEU A 74 -3.35 4.71 29.00
N HIS A 75 -2.97 3.90 28.02
CA HIS A 75 -3.89 2.97 27.37
C HIS A 75 -4.45 1.91 28.32
N GLU A 76 -3.64 1.45 29.28
CA GLU A 76 -4.09 0.56 30.37
C GLU A 76 -4.92 1.27 31.46
N GLY A 77 -5.16 2.58 31.36
CA GLY A 77 -5.91 3.37 32.35
C GLY A 77 -5.06 3.84 33.53
N GLY A 78 -3.74 3.82 33.39
CA GLY A 78 -2.80 4.39 34.36
C GLY A 78 -2.91 5.92 34.43
N LYS A 79 -2.57 6.49 35.58
CA LYS A 79 -2.50 7.95 35.75
C LYS A 79 -1.13 8.48 35.37
N THR A 80 -1.08 9.64 34.73
CA THR A 80 0.15 10.39 34.42
C THR A 80 0.25 11.67 35.22
N VAL A 81 1.38 12.35 35.07
CA VAL A 81 1.56 13.73 35.55
C VAL A 81 0.53 14.64 34.88
N ASP A 82 0.07 15.64 35.63
CA ASP A 82 -0.75 16.72 35.11
C ASP A 82 0.15 17.71 34.35
N TYR A 83 0.39 17.43 33.07
CA TYR A 83 1.35 18.18 32.25
C TYR A 83 0.97 19.65 32.09
N MET A 84 -0.31 20.01 32.21
CA MET A 84 -0.74 21.41 32.10
C MET A 84 -0.17 22.27 33.23
N LYS A 85 0.19 21.68 34.38
CA LYS A 85 0.90 22.38 35.46
C LYS A 85 2.36 22.72 35.13
N LEU A 86 2.96 22.01 34.18
CA LEU A 86 4.31 22.28 33.70
C LEU A 86 4.34 23.42 32.68
N MET A 87 3.19 23.73 32.07
CA MET A 87 3.10 24.69 30.99
C MET A 87 3.16 26.12 31.53
N SER A 88 4.05 26.91 30.94
CA SER A 88 4.18 28.33 31.21
C SER A 88 2.96 29.07 30.66
N ASN A 89 2.57 30.13 31.36
CA ASN A 89 1.57 31.10 30.89
C ASN A 89 2.18 32.51 30.93
N HIS A 90 1.51 33.47 30.28
CA HIS A 90 1.86 34.88 30.41
C HIS A 90 1.56 35.36 31.85
N GLY A 91 2.47 35.09 32.78
CA GLY A 91 2.32 35.45 34.19
C GLY A 91 3.16 34.62 35.17
N ASN A 92 3.63 33.44 34.79
CA ASN A 92 4.45 32.60 35.68
C ASN A 92 5.89 33.15 35.76
N SER A 93 6.34 33.53 36.96
CA SER A 93 7.62 34.22 37.20
C SER A 93 8.73 33.30 37.73
N ASP A 94 8.51 31.98 37.76
CA ASP A 94 9.43 31.01 38.37
C ASP A 94 10.62 30.61 37.47
N TYR A 95 11.04 31.52 36.60
CA TYR A 95 12.31 31.37 35.89
C TYR A 95 13.50 31.77 36.77
N GLU A 96 13.28 32.26 38.00
CA GLU A 96 14.28 32.62 39.03
C GLU A 96 15.52 33.38 38.47
N GLY A 97 15.31 34.27 37.49
CA GLY A 97 16.38 35.05 36.86
C GLY A 97 17.20 34.33 35.78
N ARG A 98 16.84 33.09 35.42
CA ARG A 98 17.40 32.38 34.25
C ARG A 98 16.89 33.01 32.96
N ILE A 99 17.76 33.74 32.26
CA ILE A 99 17.43 34.47 31.04
C ILE A 99 18.38 34.08 29.91
N VAL A 100 17.84 33.89 28.72
CA VAL A 100 18.58 33.79 27.47
C VAL A 100 18.25 35.02 26.61
N GLU A 101 19.28 35.67 26.07
CA GLU A 101 19.14 36.81 25.16
C GLU A 101 19.51 36.39 23.74
N VAL A 102 18.59 36.60 22.78
CA VAL A 102 18.80 36.29 21.36
C VAL A 102 19.23 37.53 20.60
N ASP A 103 20.27 37.39 19.79
CA ASP A 103 20.82 38.45 18.95
C ASP A 103 19.93 38.73 17.71
N PRO A 104 19.65 40.00 17.39
CA PRO A 104 18.93 40.38 16.17
C PRO A 104 19.55 39.83 14.87
N GLU A 105 20.86 39.62 14.83
CA GLU A 105 21.56 39.14 13.64
C GLU A 105 21.25 37.68 13.29
N LEU A 106 20.67 36.91 14.22
CA LEU A 106 20.31 35.51 13.99
C LEU A 106 19.01 35.32 13.21
N LYS A 107 18.26 36.41 12.95
CA LYS A 107 16.94 36.36 12.30
C LYS A 107 16.93 35.59 10.98
N ASP A 108 17.96 35.80 10.15
CA ASP A 108 18.07 35.20 8.82
C ASP A 108 19.04 34.00 8.79
N ILE A 109 19.55 33.58 9.95
CA ILE A 109 20.51 32.47 10.09
C ILE A 109 19.81 31.27 10.76
N ARG A 110 19.35 31.47 12.00
CA ARG A 110 18.67 30.45 12.82
C ARG A 110 17.87 31.17 13.92
N PRO A 111 16.68 31.69 13.58
CA PRO A 111 16.00 32.74 14.33
C PRO A 111 15.49 32.34 15.71
N TYR A 112 15.16 31.08 15.94
CA TYR A 112 14.43 30.70 17.14
C TYR A 112 15.27 29.86 18.08
N MET A 113 15.02 30.06 19.37
CA MET A 113 15.57 29.31 20.48
C MET A 113 14.54 29.24 21.59
N VAL A 114 14.45 28.09 22.24
CA VAL A 114 13.67 27.88 23.47
C VAL A 114 14.54 27.08 24.44
N ALA A 115 14.31 27.22 25.74
CA ALA A 115 15.04 26.46 26.75
C ALA A 115 14.22 26.26 28.02
N PHE A 116 14.52 25.19 28.75
CA PHE A 116 13.99 24.94 30.08
C PHE A 116 15.04 24.22 30.93
N MET A 117 14.80 24.18 32.25
CA MET A 117 15.63 23.50 33.22
C MET A 117 14.92 22.25 33.75
N ILE A 118 15.69 21.19 33.92
CA ILE A 118 15.31 19.94 34.58
C ILE A 118 16.08 19.90 35.89
N THR A 119 15.39 19.67 37.01
CA THR A 119 16.01 19.55 38.34
C THR A 119 15.44 18.37 39.11
N GLY A 120 16.28 17.72 39.93
CA GLY A 120 15.85 16.58 40.71
C GLY A 120 16.99 15.63 41.08
N LYS A 121 16.80 14.34 40.79
CA LYS A 121 17.78 13.27 41.07
C LYS A 121 18.97 13.36 40.10
N ALA A 122 20.08 12.75 40.46
CA ALA A 122 21.25 12.70 39.58
C ALA A 122 20.97 11.79 38.37
N ILE A 123 21.44 12.19 37.20
CA ILE A 123 21.35 11.42 35.95
C ILE A 123 22.26 10.19 36.05
N ASP A 124 21.69 9.01 35.82
CA ASP A 124 22.45 7.77 35.70
C ASP A 124 22.81 7.46 34.24
N ASP A 125 23.61 6.40 34.02
CA ASP A 125 24.06 6.02 32.68
C ASP A 125 22.92 5.64 31.72
N PRO A 126 21.91 4.82 32.11
CA PRO A 126 20.75 4.55 31.27
C PRO A 126 19.98 5.81 30.87
N MET A 127 19.75 6.73 31.81
CA MET A 127 19.09 8.00 31.53
C MET A 127 19.91 8.87 30.56
N LEU A 128 21.23 8.98 30.75
CA LEU A 128 22.09 9.75 29.84
C LEU A 128 22.01 9.22 28.39
N LYS A 129 22.04 7.90 28.23
CA LYS A 129 21.89 7.25 26.92
C LYS A 129 20.52 7.53 26.28
N ASP A 130 19.44 7.47 27.08
CA ASP A 130 18.08 7.75 26.59
C ASP A 130 17.91 9.23 26.17
N ILE A 131 18.53 10.16 26.89
CA ILE A 131 18.54 11.59 26.54
C ILE A 131 19.26 11.81 25.20
N ILE A 132 20.44 11.21 25.02
CA ILE A 132 21.22 11.30 23.78
C ILE A 132 20.43 10.69 22.62
N GLN A 133 19.80 9.54 22.83
CA GLN A 133 18.94 8.94 21.81
C GLN A 133 17.78 9.87 21.44
N THR A 134 17.05 10.40 22.43
CA THR A 134 15.90 11.30 22.19
C THR A 134 16.35 12.54 21.42
N GLN A 135 17.49 13.12 21.79
CA GLN A 135 18.14 14.22 21.06
C GLN A 135 18.37 13.84 19.59
N GLU A 136 18.96 12.67 19.34
CA GLU A 136 19.25 12.21 18.00
C GLU A 136 17.98 11.94 17.19
N LYS A 137 16.96 11.29 17.76
CA LYS A 137 15.71 10.99 17.05
C LYS A 137 14.94 12.26 16.71
N LEU A 138 14.78 13.17 17.65
CA LEU A 138 14.08 14.44 17.40
C LEU A 138 14.86 15.30 16.40
N ALA A 139 16.17 15.47 16.56
CA ALA A 139 16.95 16.34 15.68
C ALA A 139 17.19 15.73 14.28
N TRP A 140 17.33 14.40 14.18
CA TRP A 140 17.59 13.73 12.90
C TRP A 140 16.31 13.54 12.08
N ASN A 141 15.26 12.99 12.66
CA ASN A 141 14.02 12.69 11.94
C ASN A 141 13.13 13.94 11.83
N PHE A 142 12.67 14.47 12.97
CA PHE A 142 11.73 15.61 13.00
C PHE A 142 12.43 16.92 12.61
N GLY A 143 13.66 17.08 13.08
CA GLY A 143 14.55 18.20 12.76
C GLY A 143 15.21 18.15 11.38
N ARG A 144 14.91 17.13 10.55
CA ARG A 144 15.47 16.93 9.19
C ARG A 144 16.99 17.06 9.17
N LYS A 145 17.67 16.16 9.89
CA LYS A 145 19.14 16.17 10.09
C LYS A 145 19.64 17.49 10.66
N ARG A 146 19.00 17.95 11.73
CA ARG A 146 19.26 19.19 12.48
C ARG A 146 18.94 20.51 11.79
N LYS A 147 18.53 20.47 10.52
CA LYS A 147 18.19 21.66 9.73
C LYS A 147 17.15 22.52 10.46
N SER A 148 16.02 21.94 10.85
CA SER A 148 14.94 22.67 11.52
C SER A 148 15.02 22.66 13.05
N ILE A 149 15.59 21.62 13.66
CA ILE A 149 15.65 21.49 15.13
C ILE A 149 17.02 20.94 15.53
N SER A 150 17.69 21.63 16.43
CA SER A 150 18.87 21.11 17.12
C SER A 150 18.62 21.24 18.61
N MET A 151 18.91 20.18 19.34
CA MET A 151 18.76 20.12 20.78
C MET A 151 20.12 19.92 21.41
N GLY A 152 20.37 20.57 22.54
CA GLY A 152 21.52 20.35 23.38
C GLY A 152 21.09 20.22 24.84
N VAL A 153 22.05 19.83 25.67
CA VAL A 153 21.84 19.63 27.10
C VAL A 153 23.11 20.09 27.81
N TYR A 154 22.94 20.88 28.87
CA TYR A 154 24.05 21.52 29.59
C TYR A 154 23.87 21.41 31.10
N ARG A 155 24.97 21.51 31.84
CA ARG A 155 24.97 21.48 33.31
C ARG A 155 24.69 22.87 33.85
N VAL A 156 23.54 23.06 34.51
CA VAL A 156 23.09 24.38 34.97
C VAL A 156 24.07 25.00 35.96
N ASP A 157 24.61 24.20 36.89
CA ASP A 157 25.52 24.67 37.93
C ASP A 157 26.77 25.37 37.39
N GLN A 158 27.19 25.02 36.17
CA GLN A 158 28.37 25.58 35.53
C GLN A 158 28.07 26.83 34.70
N ILE A 159 26.80 27.06 34.33
CA ILE A 159 26.39 28.19 33.51
C ILE A 159 26.22 29.45 34.39
N LYS A 160 26.69 30.60 33.88
CA LYS A 160 26.34 31.91 34.42
C LYS A 160 25.33 32.62 33.52
N PHE A 161 24.14 32.88 34.04
CA PHE A 161 23.11 33.65 33.34
C PHE A 161 23.42 35.17 33.40
N PRO A 162 22.98 35.97 32.40
CA PRO A 162 22.23 35.56 31.21
C PRO A 162 23.09 34.81 30.19
N VAL A 163 22.50 33.82 29.53
CA VAL A 163 23.09 33.13 28.37
C VAL A 163 22.81 33.97 27.12
N LYS A 164 23.79 34.06 26.21
CA LYS A 164 23.68 34.80 24.95
C LYS A 164 23.64 33.83 23.78
N TYR A 165 22.57 33.85 23.01
CA TYR A 165 22.49 33.18 21.71
C TYR A 165 22.72 34.22 20.62
N HIS A 166 23.91 34.22 20.03
CA HIS A 166 24.38 35.33 19.21
C HIS A 166 25.14 34.90 17.94
N ALA A 167 25.23 35.80 16.97
CA ALA A 167 25.88 35.54 15.70
C ALA A 167 27.36 35.92 15.77
N VAL A 168 28.26 35.00 15.44
CA VAL A 168 29.71 35.22 15.52
C VAL A 168 30.42 35.11 14.18
N ASP A 169 31.56 35.79 14.07
CA ASP A 169 32.50 35.66 12.96
C ASP A 169 33.21 34.29 13.07
N PRO A 170 33.01 33.37 12.11
CA PRO A 170 33.43 31.99 12.26
C PRO A 170 34.96 31.80 12.19
N ASP A 171 35.69 32.79 11.66
CA ASP A 171 37.15 32.75 11.55
C ASP A 171 37.85 33.34 12.79
N LYS A 172 37.13 34.14 13.60
CA LYS A 172 37.68 34.79 14.80
C LYS A 172 37.29 34.11 16.10
N THR A 173 36.15 33.42 16.12
CA THR A 173 35.67 32.74 17.32
C THR A 173 36.19 31.30 17.36
N SER A 174 36.75 30.91 18.50
CA SER A 174 37.26 29.55 18.73
C SER A 174 36.88 29.04 20.11
N PHE A 175 36.69 27.74 20.21
CA PHE A 175 36.46 27.03 21.47
C PHE A 175 36.92 25.57 21.32
N VAL A 176 36.96 24.83 22.42
CA VAL A 176 37.30 23.39 22.39
C VAL A 176 36.01 22.60 22.14
N PRO A 177 35.80 22.01 20.95
CA PRO A 177 34.60 21.22 20.68
C PRO A 177 34.63 19.89 21.45
N LEU A 178 33.45 19.33 21.71
CA LEU A 178 33.31 18.03 22.38
C LEU A 178 34.15 16.95 21.68
N ALA A 179 34.81 16.09 22.46
CA ALA A 179 35.73 15.05 21.98
C ALA A 179 37.00 15.57 21.29
N CYS A 180 37.41 16.81 21.56
CA CYS A 180 38.71 17.36 21.18
C CYS A 180 39.43 17.97 22.39
N ASP A 181 40.76 18.06 22.32
CA ASP A 181 41.61 18.56 23.40
C ASP A 181 42.17 19.97 23.14
N ALA A 182 41.96 20.51 21.93
CA ALA A 182 42.50 21.79 21.49
C ALA A 182 41.40 22.69 20.91
N PRO A 183 41.54 24.03 21.04
CA PRO A 183 40.58 24.96 20.47
C PRO A 183 40.64 24.94 18.94
N MET A 184 39.47 25.05 18.31
CA MET A 184 39.30 25.16 16.87
C MET A 184 38.44 26.39 16.57
N THR A 185 38.71 27.07 15.46
CA THR A 185 37.79 28.12 14.99
C THR A 185 36.47 27.50 14.51
N CYS A 186 35.38 28.25 14.54
CA CYS A 186 34.09 27.77 14.06
C CYS A 186 34.16 27.30 12.59
N SER A 187 34.95 27.97 11.74
CA SER A 187 35.23 27.53 10.36
C SER A 187 35.97 26.19 10.31
N GLN A 188 37.01 26.00 11.13
CA GLN A 188 37.75 24.74 11.20
C GLN A 188 36.88 23.58 11.69
N ILE A 189 35.94 23.85 12.59
CA ILE A 189 34.99 22.83 13.07
C ILE A 189 34.19 22.28 11.88
N LEU A 190 33.76 23.10 10.92
CA LEU A 190 32.98 22.62 9.77
C LEU A 190 33.78 21.67 8.87
N THR A 191 35.08 21.91 8.68
CA THR A 191 35.91 21.14 7.75
C THR A 191 36.53 19.90 8.40
N ASP A 192 36.98 20.03 9.65
CA ASP A 192 37.91 19.08 10.26
C ASP A 192 37.21 18.16 11.27
N HIS A 193 36.25 18.69 12.03
CA HIS A 193 35.54 17.94 13.07
C HIS A 193 34.53 16.95 12.46
N PRO A 194 34.39 15.71 12.96
CA PRO A 194 33.44 14.73 12.42
C PRO A 194 32.00 15.25 12.30
N LYS A 195 31.47 15.90 13.35
CA LYS A 195 30.13 16.51 13.32
C LYS A 195 30.02 17.71 12.38
N GLY A 196 31.13 18.39 12.09
CA GLY A 196 31.17 19.43 11.06
C GLY A 196 31.01 18.85 9.66
N LYS A 197 31.64 17.71 9.39
CA LYS A 197 31.45 16.98 8.12
C LYS A 197 30.02 16.47 7.94
N ASP A 198 29.40 16.01 9.02
CA ASP A 198 28.03 15.48 8.99
C ASP A 198 26.96 16.58 8.78
N PHE A 199 27.12 17.73 9.44
CA PHE A 199 26.06 18.76 9.54
C PHE A 199 26.46 20.15 9.06
N GLY A 200 27.73 20.38 8.69
CA GLY A 200 28.26 21.70 8.37
C GLY A 200 27.62 22.35 7.14
N TRP A 201 27.03 21.54 6.25
CA TRP A 201 26.21 22.01 5.13
C TRP A 201 25.03 22.90 5.56
N ILE A 202 24.58 22.83 6.82
CA ILE A 202 23.51 23.70 7.35
C ILE A 202 23.99 25.17 7.44
N LEU A 203 25.27 25.38 7.74
CA LEU A 203 25.85 26.72 7.94
C LEU A 203 26.82 27.13 6.84
N ALA A 204 27.13 26.26 5.88
CA ALA A 204 28.20 26.45 4.89
C ALA A 204 28.08 27.75 4.08
N ASP A 205 26.85 28.20 3.78
CA ASP A 205 26.59 29.41 2.99
C ASP A 205 26.39 30.67 3.86
N MET A 206 26.52 30.56 5.19
CA MET A 206 26.26 31.66 6.13
C MET A 206 27.53 32.45 6.45
N LYS A 207 27.41 33.78 6.52
CA LYS A 207 28.54 34.67 6.85
C LYS A 207 28.90 34.69 8.35
N LYS A 208 27.92 34.40 9.21
CA LYS A 208 28.05 34.35 10.66
C LYS A 208 27.43 33.06 11.16
N PHE A 209 27.96 32.50 12.23
CA PHE A 209 27.45 31.25 12.80
C PHE A 209 26.74 31.50 14.14
N PRO A 210 25.71 30.69 14.48
CA PRO A 210 25.06 30.76 15.77
C PRO A 210 25.96 30.19 16.87
N LEU A 211 26.11 30.92 17.97
CA LEU A 211 26.88 30.50 19.13
C LEU A 211 26.09 30.77 20.42
N LEU A 212 26.16 29.83 21.35
CA LEU A 212 25.69 30.00 22.72
C LEU A 212 26.88 30.22 23.65
N SER A 213 26.84 31.29 24.44
CA SER A 213 27.82 31.54 25.51
C SER A 213 27.14 31.99 26.79
N ASP A 214 27.80 31.81 27.93
CA ASP A 214 27.31 32.29 29.22
C ASP A 214 27.67 33.78 29.44
N ALA A 215 27.35 34.31 30.62
CA ALA A 215 27.63 35.70 31.00
C ALA A 215 29.13 36.03 31.16
N LYS A 216 30.01 35.01 31.20
CA LYS A 216 31.47 35.15 31.18
C LYS A 216 32.07 34.97 29.79
N ASP A 217 31.20 34.88 28.77
CA ASP A 217 31.56 34.60 27.38
C ASP A 217 32.24 33.23 27.19
N GLU A 218 32.02 32.27 28.11
CA GLU A 218 32.43 30.89 27.91
C GLU A 218 31.43 30.16 27.02
N VAL A 219 31.93 29.42 26.03
CA VAL A 219 31.09 28.80 24.97
C VAL A 219 30.41 27.54 25.47
N LEU A 220 29.09 27.48 25.28
CA LEU A 220 28.27 26.28 25.49
C LEU A 220 28.23 25.42 24.24
N SER A 221 27.92 26.01 23.08
CA SER A 221 27.81 25.30 21.80
C SER A 221 27.84 26.21 20.59
N MET A 222 28.12 25.62 19.43
CA MET A 222 27.91 26.18 18.10
C MET A 222 26.74 25.45 17.45
N ALA A 223 25.52 25.95 17.68
CA ALA A 223 24.30 25.34 17.15
C ALA A 223 24.22 25.48 15.62
N PRO A 224 23.76 24.47 14.86
CA PRO A 224 23.30 23.14 15.28
C PRO A 224 24.39 22.04 15.24
N ILE A 225 25.67 22.42 15.21
CA ILE A 225 26.77 21.52 14.84
C ILE A 225 27.29 20.73 16.04
N ILE A 226 27.80 21.42 17.08
CA ILE A 226 28.54 20.77 18.17
C ILE A 226 28.52 21.57 19.47
N ASN A 227 28.56 20.85 20.60
CA ASN A 227 28.72 21.41 21.93
C ASN A 227 30.20 21.62 22.29
N SER A 228 30.47 22.49 23.26
CA SER A 228 31.80 22.65 23.86
C SER A 228 32.17 21.44 24.73
N ALA A 229 33.46 21.10 24.81
CA ALA A 229 33.97 20.13 25.75
C ALA A 229 33.91 20.61 27.22
N THR A 230 33.79 21.93 27.45
CA THR A 230 33.72 22.51 28.81
C THR A 230 32.29 22.55 29.32
N LEU A 231 31.56 23.64 29.11
CA LEU A 231 30.16 23.81 29.57
C LEU A 231 29.17 22.90 28.84
N GLY A 232 29.56 22.36 27.69
CA GLY A 232 28.72 21.59 26.77
C GLY A 232 28.61 20.09 27.01
N ALA A 233 29.34 19.53 27.99
CA ALA A 233 29.42 18.08 28.22
C ALA A 233 28.65 17.65 29.47
N VAL A 234 27.58 16.86 29.31
CA VAL A 234 26.84 16.24 30.42
C VAL A 234 27.47 14.91 30.80
N GLN A 235 27.48 14.58 32.09
CA GLN A 235 28.08 13.38 32.67
C GLN A 235 27.13 12.70 33.65
N VAL A 236 27.34 11.40 33.86
CA VAL A 236 26.67 10.64 34.92
C VAL A 236 26.96 11.30 36.27
N GLY A 237 25.91 11.54 37.06
CA GLY A 237 25.99 12.20 38.37
C GLY A 237 25.56 13.67 38.38
N ASP A 238 25.43 14.32 37.22
CA ASP A 238 24.88 15.67 37.12
C ASP A 238 23.40 15.69 37.56
N LYS A 239 22.94 16.77 38.20
CA LYS A 239 21.57 16.88 38.73
C LYS A 239 20.69 17.85 37.96
N ASP A 240 21.20 19.05 37.76
CA ASP A 240 20.45 20.15 37.17
C ASP A 240 20.91 20.39 35.74
N LEU A 241 19.99 20.20 34.80
CA LEU A 241 20.27 20.27 33.37
C LEU A 241 19.45 21.37 32.69
N MET A 242 20.08 22.13 31.80
CA MET A 242 19.41 23.02 30.86
C MET A 242 19.28 22.29 29.53
N VAL A 243 18.06 22.18 29.02
CA VAL A 243 17.80 21.71 27.65
C VAL A 243 17.48 22.92 26.81
N GLU A 244 18.21 23.10 25.71
CA GLU A 244 17.89 24.11 24.70
C GLU A 244 17.51 23.47 23.38
N LEU A 245 16.66 24.16 22.63
CA LEU A 245 16.37 23.82 21.26
C LEU A 245 16.46 25.07 20.40
N THR A 246 17.17 24.97 19.26
CA THR A 246 17.33 26.04 18.28
C THR A 246 16.83 25.61 16.90
N GLY A 247 16.33 26.54 16.09
CA GLY A 247 15.67 26.19 14.82
C GLY A 247 15.17 27.33 13.98
N ASP A 248 14.45 26.96 12.91
CA ASP A 248 13.81 27.85 11.94
C ASP A 248 12.28 27.96 12.12
N ASN A 249 11.69 27.12 13.00
CA ASN A 249 10.25 27.10 13.27
C ASN A 249 9.98 27.00 14.78
N ILE A 250 9.33 28.02 15.35
CA ILE A 250 9.11 28.13 16.81
C ILE A 250 8.19 27.03 17.37
N GLU A 251 7.13 26.66 16.66
CA GLU A 251 6.15 25.65 17.12
C GLU A 251 6.81 24.27 17.23
N ASN A 252 7.64 23.90 16.26
CA ASN A 252 8.40 22.65 16.27
C ASN A 252 9.40 22.59 17.46
N LEU A 253 9.99 23.74 17.82
CA LEU A 253 10.87 23.83 18.98
C LEU A 253 10.09 23.70 20.28
N ILE A 254 8.94 24.35 20.41
CA ILE A 254 8.08 24.25 21.59
C ILE A 254 7.53 22.83 21.73
N LEU A 255 7.07 22.20 20.65
CA LEU A 255 6.62 20.81 20.69
C LEU A 255 7.73 19.88 21.17
N SER A 256 8.92 20.00 20.59
CA SER A 256 10.08 19.18 20.99
C SER A 256 10.50 19.46 22.44
N ALA A 257 10.43 20.71 22.90
CA ALA A 257 10.66 21.07 24.30
C ALA A 257 9.62 20.44 25.22
N ASN A 258 8.34 20.47 24.84
CA ASN A 258 7.24 19.88 25.61
C ASN A 258 7.39 18.35 25.69
N ILE A 259 7.78 17.68 24.61
CA ILE A 259 8.05 16.23 24.59
C ILE A 259 9.11 15.89 25.64
N VAL A 260 10.29 16.51 25.55
CA VAL A 260 11.39 16.24 26.47
C VAL A 260 11.00 16.60 27.90
N ALA A 261 10.33 17.74 28.13
CA ALA A 261 9.87 18.12 29.46
C ALA A 261 8.89 17.10 30.07
N CYS A 262 7.94 16.59 29.28
CA CYS A 262 7.01 15.56 29.74
C CYS A 262 7.72 14.23 30.02
N ASP A 263 8.70 13.84 29.21
CA ASP A 263 9.49 12.62 29.40
C ASP A 263 10.23 12.64 30.75
N PHE A 264 10.81 13.78 31.11
CA PHE A 264 11.48 13.94 32.40
C PHE A 264 10.49 14.07 33.57
N ALA A 265 9.35 14.73 33.37
CA ALA A 265 8.31 14.81 34.39
C ALA A 265 7.78 13.42 34.77
N ASP A 266 7.60 12.53 33.79
CA ASP A 266 7.21 11.12 34.04
C ASP A 266 8.21 10.37 34.92
N GLN A 267 9.48 10.73 34.85
CA GLN A 267 10.57 10.16 35.64
C GLN A 267 10.73 10.81 37.03
N GLY A 268 9.84 11.75 37.38
CA GLY A 268 9.78 12.43 38.67
C GLY A 268 10.72 13.64 38.80
N TYR A 269 11.19 14.19 37.69
CA TYR A 269 11.93 15.46 37.70
C TYR A 269 10.98 16.65 37.75
N GLU A 270 11.47 17.75 38.32
CA GLU A 270 10.80 19.04 38.29
C GLU A 270 11.29 19.82 37.06
N ILE A 271 10.35 20.45 36.35
CA ILE A 271 10.62 21.24 35.15
C ILE A 271 10.45 22.71 35.49
N LYS A 272 11.53 23.50 35.33
CA LYS A 272 11.53 24.94 35.59
C LYS A 272 11.70 25.72 34.28
N PRO A 273 10.91 26.77 34.03
CA PRO A 273 11.02 27.54 32.79
C PRO A 273 12.29 28.39 32.75
N ILE A 274 12.73 28.72 31.54
CA ILE A 274 13.76 29.73 31.26
C ILE A 274 13.14 30.78 30.34
N LEU A 275 13.39 32.06 30.65
CA LEU A 275 12.92 33.16 29.82
C LEU A 275 13.88 33.39 28.66
N VAL A 276 13.42 33.17 27.43
CA VAL A 276 14.16 33.49 26.21
C VAL A 276 13.59 34.77 25.60
N LYS A 277 14.46 35.78 25.43
CA LYS A 277 14.11 37.08 24.88
C LYS A 277 14.54 37.18 23.43
N HIS A 278 13.57 37.21 22.51
CA HIS A 278 13.77 37.45 21.09
C HIS A 278 13.63 38.94 20.77
N PRO A 279 14.51 39.49 19.92
CA PRO A 279 14.44 40.90 19.56
C PRO A 279 13.32 41.20 18.55
N TYR A 280 12.84 40.17 17.85
CA TYR A 280 11.74 40.18 16.89
C TYR A 280 10.57 39.34 17.37
N ASP A 281 9.39 39.58 16.76
CA ASP A 281 8.19 38.80 17.04
C ASP A 281 8.35 37.36 16.52
N THR A 282 8.01 36.39 17.36
CA THR A 282 8.02 34.96 17.05
C THR A 282 6.66 34.44 16.59
N GLY A 283 5.61 35.26 16.65
CA GLY A 283 4.21 34.84 16.51
C GLY A 283 3.55 34.47 17.85
N LEU A 284 4.35 34.18 18.88
CA LEU A 284 3.92 33.95 20.26
C LEU A 284 4.40 35.06 21.21
N GLY A 285 4.89 36.17 20.65
CA GLY A 285 5.51 37.28 21.39
C GLY A 285 7.04 37.25 21.33
N LYS A 286 7.65 38.20 22.04
CA LYS A 286 9.13 38.36 22.11
C LYS A 286 9.75 37.65 23.30
N ASP A 287 8.96 37.44 24.35
CA ASP A 287 9.39 36.82 25.58
C ASP A 287 8.75 35.43 25.65
N ILE A 288 9.56 34.40 25.42
CA ILE A 288 9.10 33.01 25.33
C ILE A 288 9.61 32.24 26.54
N MET A 289 8.69 31.56 27.22
CA MET A 289 9.00 30.64 28.31
C MET A 289 8.41 29.28 27.95
N VAL A 290 9.24 28.23 27.99
CA VAL A 290 8.82 26.84 27.75
C VAL A 290 9.07 25.99 28.99
N PRO A 291 8.33 24.87 29.19
CA PRO A 291 7.27 24.31 28.35
C PRO A 291 6.09 25.26 28.13
N TYR A 292 5.43 25.20 26.97
CA TYR A 292 4.32 26.10 26.63
C TYR A 292 3.26 25.36 25.82
N TYR A 293 1.99 25.48 26.21
CA TYR A 293 0.88 24.87 25.48
C TYR A 293 0.38 25.80 24.39
N PHE A 294 0.47 25.36 23.12
CA PHE A 294 0.12 26.17 21.95
C PHE A 294 -0.89 25.49 21.03
N GLN A 295 -1.28 24.26 21.34
CA GLN A 295 -2.10 23.43 20.47
C GLN A 295 -3.55 23.90 20.43
N PRO A 296 -4.15 24.07 19.23
CA PRO A 296 -5.57 24.36 19.12
C PRO A 296 -6.40 23.14 19.55
N THR A 297 -7.67 23.40 19.88
CA THR A 297 -8.65 22.34 20.11
C THR A 297 -9.26 21.89 18.78
N THR A 298 -9.60 20.61 18.69
CA THR A 298 -10.23 20.00 17.50
C THR A 298 -11.57 19.42 17.90
N LYS A 299 -12.53 19.41 16.97
CA LYS A 299 -13.90 18.99 17.25
C LYS A 299 -14.36 17.89 16.32
N THR A 300 -15.26 17.04 16.82
CA THR A 300 -16.02 16.07 16.02
C THR A 300 -17.38 15.80 16.68
N THR A 301 -18.14 14.87 16.12
CA THR A 301 -19.42 14.40 16.67
C THR A 301 -19.43 12.89 16.84
N LEU A 302 -20.25 12.40 17.78
CA LEU A 302 -20.44 10.95 17.97
C LEU A 302 -20.91 10.26 16.67
N GLY A 303 -21.78 10.92 15.91
CA GLY A 303 -22.28 10.41 14.63
C GLY A 303 -21.17 10.28 13.58
N ALA A 304 -20.24 11.23 13.50
CA ALA A 304 -19.11 11.18 12.58
C ALA A 304 -18.16 10.02 12.91
N ILE A 305 -17.84 9.83 14.19
CA ILE A 305 -17.02 8.72 14.69
C ILE A 305 -17.65 7.38 14.30
N ASN A 306 -18.90 7.15 14.67
CA ASN A 306 -19.58 5.88 14.41
C ASN A 306 -19.75 5.60 12.92
N LYS A 307 -20.00 6.64 12.12
CA LYS A 307 -20.10 6.51 10.66
C LYS A 307 -18.77 6.08 10.04
N LEU A 308 -17.65 6.70 10.42
CA LEU A 308 -16.36 6.42 9.81
C LEU A 308 -15.76 5.09 10.30
N LEU A 309 -15.91 4.78 11.58
CA LEU A 309 -15.43 3.52 12.16
C LEU A 309 -16.37 2.33 11.91
N GLY A 310 -17.59 2.57 11.43
CA GLY A 310 -18.62 1.53 11.28
C GLY A 310 -19.09 0.94 12.61
N SER A 311 -18.96 1.69 13.70
CA SER A 311 -19.27 1.28 15.07
C SER A 311 -20.62 1.83 15.58
N ASP A 312 -21.03 1.37 16.75
CA ASP A 312 -22.22 1.80 17.50
C ASP A 312 -21.84 2.28 18.92
N PHE A 313 -20.67 2.92 19.06
CA PHE A 313 -20.15 3.35 20.34
C PHE A 313 -21.02 4.42 20.99
N ASP A 314 -21.10 4.36 22.32
CA ASP A 314 -21.67 5.42 23.13
C ASP A 314 -20.63 6.50 23.47
N MET A 315 -21.11 7.63 23.98
CA MET A 315 -20.25 8.77 24.32
C MET A 315 -19.22 8.42 25.41
N ASN A 316 -19.57 7.57 26.37
CA ASN A 316 -18.66 7.21 27.47
C ASN A 316 -17.47 6.40 26.95
N LYS A 317 -17.71 5.44 26.06
CA LYS A 317 -16.68 4.63 25.42
C LYS A 317 -15.74 5.49 24.58
N VAL A 318 -16.28 6.45 23.83
CA VAL A 318 -15.48 7.41 23.05
C VAL A 318 -14.61 8.28 23.95
N VAL A 319 -15.16 8.83 25.03
CA VAL A 319 -14.40 9.66 25.99
C VAL A 319 -13.31 8.82 26.67
N ASP A 320 -13.60 7.58 27.07
CA ASP A 320 -12.60 6.67 27.66
C ASP A 320 -11.46 6.39 26.68
N ALA A 321 -11.78 6.07 25.42
CA ALA A 321 -10.79 5.82 24.38
C ALA A 321 -9.87 7.04 24.13
N LEU A 322 -10.44 8.23 24.01
CA LEU A 322 -9.67 9.47 23.82
C LEU A 322 -8.81 9.81 25.05
N THR A 323 -9.31 9.54 26.25
CA THR A 323 -8.56 9.73 27.50
C THR A 323 -7.37 8.78 27.59
N ARG A 324 -7.55 7.52 27.15
CA ARG A 324 -6.46 6.52 27.00
C ARG A 324 -5.39 6.93 26.00
N MET A 325 -5.71 7.83 25.06
CA MET A 325 -4.76 8.44 24.13
C MET A 325 -4.11 9.74 24.68
N GLY A 326 -4.35 10.06 25.95
CA GLY A 326 -3.74 11.19 26.66
C GLY A 326 -4.43 12.54 26.44
N SER A 327 -5.53 12.56 25.68
CA SER A 327 -6.24 13.79 25.33
C SER A 327 -7.26 14.20 26.40
N THR A 328 -7.47 15.50 26.56
CA THR A 328 -8.55 16.03 27.42
C THR A 328 -9.79 16.32 26.58
N VAL A 329 -10.96 15.88 27.04
CA VAL A 329 -12.19 15.93 26.24
C VAL A 329 -13.30 16.67 26.98
N GLU A 330 -13.94 17.61 26.28
CA GLU A 330 -15.19 18.25 26.71
C GLU A 330 -16.34 17.81 25.81
N VAL A 331 -17.47 17.44 26.42
CA VAL A 331 -18.66 16.97 25.70
C VAL A 331 -19.82 17.97 25.87
N LYS A 332 -20.47 18.33 24.77
CA LYS A 332 -21.70 19.16 24.75
C LYS A 332 -22.72 18.56 23.80
N GLY A 333 -23.69 17.82 24.33
CA GLY A 333 -24.63 17.07 23.51
C GLY A 333 -23.91 15.96 22.75
N GLU A 334 -23.95 16.01 21.41
CA GLU A 334 -23.22 15.09 20.53
C GLU A 334 -21.85 15.63 20.07
N GLU A 335 -21.54 16.89 20.36
CA GLU A 335 -20.25 17.51 20.01
C GLU A 335 -19.19 17.14 21.05
N ILE A 336 -18.03 16.72 20.53
CA ILE A 336 -16.84 16.36 21.29
C ILE A 336 -15.76 17.39 20.93
N THR A 337 -15.26 18.12 21.92
CA THR A 337 -14.10 19.02 21.77
C THR A 337 -12.90 18.39 22.45
N LEU A 338 -11.87 18.09 21.67
CA LEU A 338 -10.63 17.49 22.12
C LEU A 338 -9.54 18.56 22.26
N SER A 339 -8.87 18.57 23.40
CA SER A 339 -7.64 19.30 23.65
C SER A 339 -6.48 18.28 23.64
N PRO A 340 -5.56 18.38 22.67
CA PRO A 340 -4.41 17.47 22.58
C PRO A 340 -3.54 17.53 23.84
N ALA A 341 -2.82 16.45 24.12
CA ALA A 341 -1.77 16.51 25.14
C ALA A 341 -0.65 17.51 24.71
N PRO A 342 0.04 18.18 25.65
CA PRO A 342 1.05 19.20 25.30
C PRO A 342 2.23 18.72 24.46
N TYR A 343 2.49 17.41 24.46
CA TYR A 343 3.53 16.75 23.67
C TYR A 343 3.05 16.30 22.27
N ARG A 344 1.77 16.51 21.93
CA ARG A 344 1.19 16.18 20.63
C ARG A 344 0.92 17.44 19.79
N ASN A 345 0.94 17.32 18.48
CA ASN A 345 0.55 18.40 17.54
C ASN A 345 0.05 17.85 16.20
N ASP A 346 -0.53 16.65 16.23
CA ASP A 346 -0.94 15.87 15.07
C ASP A 346 -2.43 15.99 14.73
N PHE A 347 -3.18 16.83 15.45
CA PHE A 347 -4.62 17.04 15.23
C PHE A 347 -4.88 18.21 14.28
N LEU A 348 -5.08 17.91 13.00
CA LEU A 348 -5.37 18.88 11.94
C LEU A 348 -6.83 18.79 11.45
N HIS A 349 -7.48 17.66 11.67
CA HIS A 349 -8.82 17.35 11.20
C HIS A 349 -9.59 16.50 12.22
N GLU A 350 -10.92 16.45 12.10
CA GLU A 350 -11.74 15.58 12.98
C GLU A 350 -11.39 14.09 12.85
N VAL A 351 -10.78 13.69 11.73
CA VAL A 351 -10.36 12.30 11.47
C VAL A 351 -9.24 11.88 12.40
N ASP A 352 -8.40 12.81 12.87
CA ASP A 352 -7.34 12.49 13.83
C ASP A 352 -7.94 12.14 15.20
N ILE A 353 -9.08 12.74 15.57
CA ILE A 353 -9.86 12.33 16.74
C ILE A 353 -10.41 10.91 16.53
N ILE A 354 -10.94 10.64 15.33
CA ILE A 354 -11.52 9.33 15.01
C ILE A 354 -10.45 8.22 15.01
N GLU A 355 -9.24 8.50 14.51
CA GLU A 355 -8.08 7.60 14.59
C GLU A 355 -7.74 7.30 16.06
N ASP A 356 -7.67 8.33 16.91
CA ASP A 356 -7.42 8.16 18.34
C ASP A 356 -8.51 7.33 19.03
N VAL A 357 -9.79 7.47 18.66
CA VAL A 357 -10.86 6.60 19.17
C VAL A 357 -10.62 5.15 18.77
N MET A 358 -10.21 4.89 17.53
CA MET A 358 -9.93 3.55 17.04
C MET A 358 -8.78 2.90 17.82
N ILE A 359 -7.66 3.63 17.99
CA ILE A 359 -6.49 3.13 18.72
C ILE A 359 -6.81 2.97 20.22
N GLY A 360 -7.49 3.95 20.82
CA GLY A 360 -7.92 3.92 22.21
C GLY A 360 -8.87 2.75 22.53
N CYS A 361 -9.69 2.32 21.56
CA CYS A 361 -10.54 1.13 21.67
C CYS A 361 -9.82 -0.20 21.41
N ASN A 362 -8.55 -0.17 20.98
CA ASN A 362 -7.80 -1.28 20.37
C ASN A 362 -8.37 -1.68 19.00
N VAL A 363 -7.52 -1.66 17.97
CA VAL A 363 -7.87 -2.03 16.58
C VAL A 363 -8.39 -3.47 16.52
N ALA A 364 -7.88 -4.37 17.36
CA ALA A 364 -8.33 -5.77 17.42
C ALA A 364 -9.78 -5.93 17.92
N ALA A 365 -10.39 -4.88 18.50
CA ALA A 365 -11.78 -4.90 18.96
C ALA A 365 -12.80 -4.71 17.82
N PHE A 366 -12.36 -4.37 16.60
CA PHE A 366 -13.23 -4.16 15.45
C PHE A 366 -13.43 -5.45 14.67
N GLU A 367 -14.68 -5.89 14.52
CA GLU A 367 -15.00 -7.04 13.67
C GLU A 367 -14.89 -6.64 12.18
N PRO A 368 -14.17 -7.43 11.36
CA PRO A 368 -14.06 -7.15 9.94
C PRO A 368 -15.43 -7.26 9.26
N ARG A 369 -15.77 -6.27 8.42
CA ARG A 369 -17.01 -6.26 7.63
C ARG A 369 -16.68 -6.29 6.14
N THR A 370 -17.45 -7.09 5.39
CA THR A 370 -17.35 -7.12 3.93
C THR A 370 -18.08 -5.90 3.35
N PRO A 371 -17.50 -5.19 2.36
CA PRO A 371 -18.21 -4.14 1.63
C PRO A 371 -19.53 -4.69 1.03
N GLN A 372 -20.62 -3.94 1.18
CA GLN A 372 -21.95 -4.35 0.69
C GLN A 372 -22.23 -3.85 -0.73
N ASP A 373 -21.40 -2.97 -1.26
CA ASP A 373 -21.58 -2.41 -2.60
C ASP A 373 -21.15 -3.43 -3.67
N PHE A 374 -22.11 -3.92 -4.45
CA PHE A 374 -21.84 -4.80 -5.58
C PHE A 374 -21.21 -4.01 -6.73
N THR A 375 -20.04 -4.45 -7.19
CA THR A 375 -19.38 -3.92 -8.38
C THR A 375 -18.92 -5.06 -9.28
N VAL A 376 -19.06 -4.89 -10.60
CA VAL A 376 -18.56 -5.86 -11.58
C VAL A 376 -17.15 -5.46 -11.98
N GLY A 377 -16.16 -6.21 -11.49
CA GLY A 377 -14.78 -6.08 -11.94
C GLY A 377 -14.60 -6.63 -13.35
N ARG A 378 -13.84 -5.92 -14.19
CA ARG A 378 -13.42 -6.40 -15.52
C ARG A 378 -11.91 -6.23 -15.70
N LEU A 379 -11.30 -7.11 -16.47
CA LEU A 379 -9.92 -6.93 -16.89
C LEU A 379 -9.85 -5.78 -17.90
N LEU A 380 -8.71 -5.09 -17.93
CA LEU A 380 -8.41 -4.20 -19.03
C LEU A 380 -8.27 -5.03 -20.32
N PRO A 381 -8.83 -4.59 -21.46
CA PRO A 381 -8.72 -5.31 -22.73
C PRO A 381 -7.27 -5.70 -23.07
N LEU A 382 -6.32 -4.80 -22.80
CA LEU A 382 -4.89 -5.04 -23.01
C LEU A 382 -4.36 -6.22 -22.19
N THR A 383 -4.86 -6.42 -20.97
CA THR A 383 -4.49 -7.55 -20.12
C THR A 383 -5.00 -8.86 -20.69
N GLU A 384 -6.22 -8.88 -21.21
CA GLU A 384 -6.79 -10.07 -21.86
C GLU A 384 -6.02 -10.40 -23.15
N PHE A 385 -5.76 -9.39 -23.97
CA PHE A 385 -4.98 -9.50 -25.20
C PHE A 385 -3.56 -10.01 -24.92
N SER A 386 -2.88 -9.44 -23.92
CA SER A 386 -1.54 -9.87 -23.49
C SER A 386 -1.53 -11.33 -23.00
N ARG A 387 -2.56 -11.78 -22.28
CA ARG A 387 -2.68 -13.18 -21.85
C ARG A 387 -2.90 -14.13 -23.03
N LYS A 388 -3.66 -13.70 -24.05
CA LYS A 388 -3.82 -14.46 -25.30
C LYS A 388 -2.47 -14.61 -26.01
N ALA A 389 -1.74 -13.50 -26.23
CA ALA A 389 -0.41 -13.51 -26.83
C ALA A 389 0.57 -14.41 -26.04
N LYS A 390 0.57 -14.31 -24.71
CA LYS A 390 1.38 -15.17 -23.82
C LYS A 390 1.11 -16.65 -24.07
N THR A 391 -0.16 -17.04 -24.09
CA THR A 391 -0.57 -18.44 -24.28
C THR A 391 -0.11 -18.97 -25.64
N LEU A 392 -0.17 -18.14 -26.69
CA LEU A 392 0.30 -18.49 -28.03
C LEU A 392 1.82 -18.69 -28.06
N MET A 393 2.59 -17.80 -27.44
CA MET A 393 4.05 -17.93 -27.35
C MET A 393 4.46 -19.22 -26.65
N VAL A 394 3.82 -19.56 -25.53
CA VAL A 394 4.03 -20.85 -24.85
C VAL A 394 3.68 -22.02 -25.78
N GLY A 395 2.59 -21.94 -26.53
CA GLY A 395 2.21 -22.94 -27.53
C GLY A 395 3.23 -23.10 -28.67
N LEU A 396 3.94 -22.03 -29.04
CA LEU A 396 5.03 -22.04 -30.02
C LEU A 396 6.37 -22.58 -29.44
N GLY A 397 6.36 -22.97 -28.16
CA GLY A 397 7.51 -23.55 -27.46
C GLY A 397 8.46 -22.50 -26.86
N TYR A 398 8.01 -21.25 -26.71
CA TYR A 398 8.79 -20.23 -26.02
C TYR A 398 8.58 -20.27 -24.50
N GLN A 399 9.65 -20.05 -23.76
CA GLN A 399 9.65 -19.94 -22.30
C GLN A 399 9.53 -18.46 -21.89
N GLU A 400 8.56 -18.15 -21.03
CA GLU A 400 8.39 -16.79 -20.51
C GLU A 400 9.52 -16.45 -19.53
N MET A 401 10.03 -15.22 -19.65
CA MET A 401 11.00 -14.57 -18.78
C MET A 401 10.41 -13.27 -18.23
N ILE A 402 10.93 -12.79 -17.10
CA ILE A 402 10.51 -11.53 -16.46
C ILE A 402 11.77 -10.77 -16.05
N PHE A 403 11.88 -9.50 -16.45
CA PHE A 403 13.05 -8.67 -16.16
C PHE A 403 12.68 -7.33 -15.51
N ASN A 404 13.70 -6.68 -14.94
CA ASN A 404 13.57 -5.34 -14.40
C ASN A 404 13.42 -4.29 -15.52
N TYR A 405 12.71 -3.20 -15.22
CA TYR A 405 12.50 -2.09 -16.16
C TYR A 405 13.66 -1.09 -16.19
N VAL A 406 14.61 -1.19 -15.28
CA VAL A 406 15.74 -0.25 -15.17
C VAL A 406 17.04 -1.00 -15.43
N GLY A 407 17.96 -0.37 -16.13
CA GLY A 407 19.23 -0.95 -16.55
C GLY A 407 20.32 0.10 -16.76
N SER A 408 21.43 -0.36 -17.35
CA SER A 408 22.61 0.46 -17.61
C SER A 408 22.61 1.04 -19.02
N LYS A 409 23.41 2.09 -19.22
CA LYS A 409 23.74 2.59 -20.56
C LYS A 409 24.28 1.49 -21.47
N LYS A 410 25.20 0.69 -20.93
CA LYS A 410 25.87 -0.38 -21.66
C LYS A 410 24.86 -1.36 -22.24
N ASP A 411 23.86 -1.74 -21.46
CA ASP A 411 22.90 -2.76 -21.87
C ASP A 411 21.87 -2.24 -22.88
N TYR A 412 21.32 -1.05 -22.67
CA TYR A 412 20.21 -0.54 -23.50
C TYR A 412 20.66 0.26 -24.71
N ILE A 413 21.87 0.82 -24.69
CA ILE A 413 22.37 1.73 -25.72
C ILE A 413 23.56 1.08 -26.45
N ASP A 414 24.66 0.85 -25.73
CA ASP A 414 25.93 0.47 -26.35
C ASP A 414 25.86 -0.95 -26.95
N ASN A 415 25.36 -1.93 -26.19
CA ASN A 415 25.27 -3.31 -26.64
C ASN A 415 24.25 -3.50 -27.75
N MET A 416 23.17 -2.71 -27.75
CA MET A 416 22.06 -2.80 -28.71
C MET A 416 22.24 -1.88 -29.94
N LEU A 417 23.30 -1.06 -29.97
CA LEU A 417 23.58 -0.11 -31.05
C LEU A 417 22.45 0.92 -31.27
N ILE A 418 21.78 1.32 -30.19
CA ILE A 418 20.68 2.29 -30.20
C ILE A 418 21.21 3.70 -29.95
N ASP A 419 20.53 4.71 -30.48
CA ASP A 419 20.78 6.11 -30.17
C ASP A 419 20.33 6.47 -28.75
N GLY A 420 21.30 6.74 -27.86
CA GLY A 420 21.05 7.05 -26.46
C GLY A 420 20.19 8.30 -26.22
N SER A 421 20.10 9.22 -27.19
CA SER A 421 19.23 10.41 -27.07
C SER A 421 17.73 10.07 -27.05
N LYS A 422 17.35 8.84 -27.41
CA LYS A 422 15.96 8.35 -27.45
C LYS A 422 15.57 7.56 -26.21
N VAL A 423 16.50 7.32 -25.28
CA VAL A 423 16.29 6.50 -24.08
C VAL A 423 16.13 7.40 -22.86
N ILE A 424 15.22 7.02 -21.95
CA ILE A 424 14.94 7.80 -20.74
C ILE A 424 16.03 7.56 -19.70
N GLU A 425 16.67 8.66 -19.25
CA GLU A 425 17.72 8.67 -18.22
C GLU A 425 17.19 9.18 -16.87
N ILE A 426 17.59 8.52 -15.78
CA ILE A 426 17.29 8.89 -14.40
C ILE A 426 18.39 9.84 -13.91
N ALA A 427 18.01 11.03 -13.42
CA ALA A 427 18.96 12.09 -13.03
C ALA A 427 19.86 11.74 -11.83
N ASN A 428 19.34 11.04 -10.82
CA ASN A 428 20.08 10.69 -9.60
C ASN A 428 19.97 9.18 -9.33
N PRO A 429 20.58 8.31 -10.15
CA PRO A 429 20.45 6.88 -9.99
C PRO A 429 21.28 6.38 -8.80
N MET A 430 20.82 5.35 -8.10
CA MET A 430 21.58 4.75 -6.99
C MET A 430 22.90 4.12 -7.44
N SER A 431 22.96 3.67 -8.69
CA SER A 431 24.17 3.16 -9.34
C SER A 431 24.02 3.23 -10.87
N GLU A 432 25.11 3.08 -11.61
CA GLU A 432 25.11 3.05 -13.09
C GLU A 432 24.19 1.95 -13.67
N ASN A 433 23.97 0.85 -12.94
CA ASN A 433 23.08 -0.23 -13.35
C ASN A 433 21.59 0.13 -13.31
N TYR A 434 21.24 1.28 -12.71
CA TYR A 434 19.87 1.77 -12.57
C TYR A 434 19.70 3.15 -13.21
N GLN A 435 20.49 3.47 -14.24
CA GLN A 435 20.53 4.79 -14.85
C GLN A 435 19.47 4.99 -15.95
N PHE A 436 19.08 3.94 -16.67
CA PHE A 436 18.19 4.05 -17.82
C PHE A 436 16.93 3.22 -17.65
N ILE A 437 15.79 3.75 -18.09
CA ILE A 437 14.57 2.97 -18.26
C ILE A 437 14.64 2.21 -19.58
N ARG A 438 14.19 0.96 -19.55
CA ARG A 438 14.22 0.04 -20.68
C ARG A 438 13.37 0.55 -21.86
N PRO A 439 13.99 0.80 -23.03
CA PRO A 439 13.27 1.26 -24.22
C PRO A 439 12.67 0.11 -25.04
N GLU A 440 13.13 -1.12 -24.82
CA GLU A 440 12.82 -2.29 -25.66
C GLU A 440 13.07 -3.60 -24.91
N ILE A 441 12.50 -4.72 -25.36
CA ILE A 441 12.56 -6.02 -24.66
C ILE A 441 13.83 -6.82 -24.95
N LEU A 442 14.39 -6.68 -26.15
CA LEU A 442 15.40 -7.60 -26.66
C LEU A 442 16.70 -7.58 -25.87
N SER A 443 17.14 -6.45 -25.34
CA SER A 443 18.32 -6.33 -24.46
C SER A 443 18.21 -7.23 -23.24
N SER A 444 17.02 -7.32 -22.66
CA SER A 444 16.77 -8.19 -21.50
C SER A 444 16.83 -9.67 -21.90
N LEU A 445 16.30 -10.02 -23.08
CA LEU A 445 16.41 -11.37 -23.63
C LEU A 445 17.84 -11.74 -24.03
N CYS A 446 18.60 -10.80 -24.62
CA CYS A 446 20.02 -10.99 -24.94
C CYS A 446 20.85 -11.19 -23.67
N ARG A 447 20.56 -10.44 -22.61
CA ARG A 447 21.20 -10.64 -21.29
C ARG A 447 20.93 -12.06 -20.76
N ALA A 448 19.71 -12.55 -20.88
CA ALA A 448 19.38 -13.91 -20.46
C ALA A 448 20.08 -14.98 -21.32
N GLU A 449 20.12 -14.80 -22.64
CA GLU A 449 20.83 -15.71 -23.54
C GLU A 449 22.34 -15.74 -23.24
N ALA A 450 22.95 -14.57 -23.00
CA ALA A 450 24.37 -14.47 -22.62
C ALA A 450 24.69 -15.29 -21.35
N GLY A 451 23.77 -15.35 -20.38
CA GLY A 451 23.89 -16.18 -19.18
C GLY A 451 23.56 -17.67 -19.38
N SER A 452 22.95 -18.04 -20.52
CA SER A 452 22.38 -19.37 -20.76
C SER A 452 23.23 -20.25 -21.67
N ALA A 453 24.44 -19.82 -22.06
CA ALA A 453 25.30 -20.53 -23.02
C ALA A 453 25.63 -22.01 -22.66
N ASN A 454 25.48 -22.40 -21.38
CA ASN A 454 25.71 -23.78 -20.92
C ASN A 454 24.46 -24.69 -21.04
N ALA A 455 23.30 -24.14 -21.39
CA ALA A 455 22.08 -24.90 -21.60
C ALA A 455 22.02 -25.50 -23.02
N MET A 456 21.11 -26.46 -23.22
CA MET A 456 20.98 -27.16 -24.50
C MET A 456 20.10 -26.37 -25.46
N TYR A 457 20.66 -26.01 -26.61
CA TYR A 457 19.94 -25.41 -27.72
C TYR A 457 18.86 -26.36 -28.31
N PRO A 458 17.76 -25.83 -28.88
CA PRO A 458 17.46 -24.40 -29.08
C PRO A 458 16.90 -23.73 -27.83
N HIS A 459 17.27 -22.47 -27.59
CA HIS A 459 16.62 -21.63 -26.58
C HIS A 459 15.56 -20.78 -27.27
N LYS A 460 14.33 -20.84 -26.77
CA LYS A 460 13.23 -19.98 -27.20
C LYS A 460 12.70 -19.25 -25.98
N ILE A 461 12.94 -17.95 -25.90
CA ILE A 461 12.58 -17.14 -24.74
C ILE A 461 11.78 -15.92 -25.15
N PHE A 462 10.83 -15.51 -24.32
CA PHE A 462 10.01 -14.33 -24.59
C PHE A 462 9.64 -13.61 -23.30
N GLU A 463 9.22 -12.35 -23.41
CA GLU A 463 8.63 -11.60 -22.33
C GLU A 463 7.51 -10.71 -22.88
N ILE A 464 6.44 -10.57 -22.11
CA ILE A 464 5.45 -9.51 -22.30
C ILE A 464 5.62 -8.51 -21.16
N GLY A 465 6.16 -7.34 -21.48
CA GLY A 465 6.57 -6.34 -20.51
C GLY A 465 6.31 -4.91 -20.97
N LYS A 466 6.36 -3.98 -20.04
CA LYS A 466 6.30 -2.55 -20.36
C LYS A 466 7.66 -2.04 -20.83
N VAL A 467 7.63 -1.17 -21.82
CA VAL A 467 8.78 -0.36 -22.24
C VAL A 467 8.38 1.11 -22.20
N ALA A 468 9.36 2.01 -22.06
CA ALA A 468 9.11 3.44 -22.06
C ALA A 468 10.10 4.19 -22.94
N TYR A 469 9.60 5.18 -23.67
CA TYR A 469 10.39 6.01 -24.57
C TYR A 469 9.87 7.45 -24.60
N LEU A 470 10.73 8.35 -25.08
CA LEU A 470 10.44 9.78 -25.16
C LEU A 470 9.33 10.06 -26.19
N LYS A 471 8.37 10.88 -25.81
CA LYS A 471 7.24 11.29 -26.65
C LYS A 471 6.78 12.69 -26.26
N GLU A 472 7.26 13.70 -27.00
CA GLU A 472 7.12 15.13 -26.64
C GLU A 472 5.66 15.63 -26.64
N ASP A 473 4.76 14.98 -27.38
CA ASP A 473 3.33 15.30 -27.40
C ASP A 473 2.55 14.78 -26.19
N GLU A 474 3.15 13.94 -25.35
CA GLU A 474 2.56 13.50 -24.08
C GLU A 474 2.83 14.50 -22.96
N ASN A 475 1.89 14.62 -22.01
CA ASN A 475 1.99 15.56 -20.88
C ASN A 475 3.24 15.35 -20.00
N THR A 476 3.75 14.12 -19.92
CA THR A 476 4.96 13.77 -19.15
C THR A 476 6.22 13.80 -20.02
N GLY A 477 6.11 14.04 -21.33
CA GLY A 477 7.20 13.91 -22.29
C GLY A 477 7.63 12.47 -22.57
N THR A 478 6.90 11.48 -22.04
CA THR A 478 7.20 10.05 -22.16
C THR A 478 5.92 9.26 -22.39
N ILE A 479 6.05 8.08 -23.00
CA ILE A 479 4.96 7.11 -23.10
C ILE A 479 5.44 5.75 -22.63
N THR A 480 4.54 4.99 -22.01
CA THR A 480 4.77 3.58 -21.66
C THR A 480 3.86 2.71 -22.49
N ARG A 481 4.42 1.66 -23.10
CA ARG A 481 3.69 0.70 -23.94
C ARG A 481 3.93 -0.74 -23.50
N GLN A 482 2.95 -1.60 -23.71
CA GLN A 482 3.08 -3.04 -23.50
C GLN A 482 3.60 -3.73 -24.75
N HIS A 483 4.81 -4.30 -24.68
CA HIS A 483 5.45 -4.99 -25.79
C HIS A 483 5.56 -6.50 -25.52
N LEU A 484 5.64 -7.27 -26.61
CA LEU A 484 6.03 -8.67 -26.64
C LEU A 484 7.38 -8.78 -27.34
N GLY A 485 8.43 -9.13 -26.61
CA GLY A 485 9.73 -9.47 -27.18
C GLY A 485 9.97 -10.96 -27.15
N PHE A 486 10.64 -11.49 -28.17
CA PHE A 486 10.99 -12.90 -28.28
C PHE A 486 12.34 -13.10 -28.97
N LEU A 487 13.04 -14.16 -28.59
CA LEU A 487 14.35 -14.51 -29.10
C LEU A 487 14.47 -16.04 -29.20
N THR A 488 14.92 -16.51 -30.36
CA THR A 488 15.35 -17.89 -30.60
C THR A 488 16.85 -17.92 -30.84
N ALA A 489 17.58 -18.66 -30.01
CA ALA A 489 19.01 -18.91 -30.16
C ALA A 489 19.23 -20.38 -30.56
N ALA A 490 19.84 -20.61 -31.72
CA ALA A 490 20.13 -21.94 -32.24
C ALA A 490 21.14 -21.87 -33.39
N SER A 491 21.88 -22.96 -33.65
CA SER A 491 22.82 -23.04 -34.78
C SER A 491 22.16 -22.85 -36.15
N ASN A 492 20.86 -23.10 -36.25
CA ASN A 492 20.05 -22.93 -37.46
C ASN A 492 18.99 -21.82 -37.32
N ALA A 493 19.09 -20.94 -36.32
CA ALA A 493 18.17 -19.80 -36.19
C ALA A 493 18.26 -18.93 -37.45
N ASN A 494 17.13 -18.70 -38.11
CA ASN A 494 17.06 -18.00 -39.39
C ASN A 494 15.75 -17.22 -39.54
N PHE A 495 15.77 -16.24 -40.43
CA PHE A 495 14.62 -15.36 -40.70
C PHE A 495 13.33 -16.13 -41.08
N ASN A 496 13.42 -17.16 -41.92
CA ASN A 496 12.23 -17.86 -42.45
C ASN A 496 11.44 -18.59 -41.35
N THR A 497 12.15 -19.18 -40.39
CA THR A 497 11.52 -19.87 -39.25
C THR A 497 10.82 -18.86 -38.36
N LEU A 498 11.51 -17.75 -38.03
CA LEU A 498 10.96 -16.66 -37.24
C LEU A 498 9.72 -16.03 -37.91
N ALA A 499 9.79 -15.77 -39.22
CA ALA A 499 8.69 -15.22 -39.99
C ALA A 499 7.45 -16.13 -39.97
N SER A 500 7.65 -17.46 -39.96
CA SER A 500 6.55 -18.44 -39.85
C SER A 500 5.92 -18.44 -38.46
N GLU A 501 6.72 -18.27 -37.40
CA GLU A 501 6.23 -18.16 -36.02
C GLU A 501 5.47 -16.85 -35.79
N VAL A 502 6.01 -15.72 -36.27
CA VAL A 502 5.32 -14.41 -36.25
C VAL A 502 4.02 -14.48 -37.05
N SER A 503 4.03 -15.11 -38.23
CA SER A 503 2.81 -15.34 -39.03
C SER A 503 1.75 -16.10 -38.23
N SER A 504 2.15 -17.17 -37.56
CA SER A 504 1.25 -17.99 -36.74
C SER A 504 0.70 -17.20 -35.55
N LEU A 505 1.56 -16.46 -34.84
CA LEU A 505 1.17 -15.62 -33.72
C LEU A 505 0.12 -14.58 -34.14
N VAL A 506 0.42 -13.80 -35.19
CA VAL A 506 -0.46 -12.72 -35.66
C VAL A 506 -1.78 -13.28 -36.22
N TYR A 507 -1.74 -14.43 -36.90
CA TYR A 507 -2.93 -15.15 -37.34
C TYR A 507 -3.83 -15.56 -36.16
N PHE A 508 -3.28 -16.17 -35.11
CA PHE A 508 -4.07 -16.56 -33.93
C PHE A 508 -4.49 -15.37 -33.06
N LEU A 509 -3.81 -14.23 -33.18
CA LEU A 509 -4.27 -12.96 -32.63
C LEU A 509 -5.41 -12.32 -33.45
N ASP A 510 -5.76 -12.88 -34.62
CA ASP A 510 -6.83 -12.43 -35.52
C ASP A 510 -6.53 -11.12 -36.27
N HIS A 511 -5.30 -10.99 -36.78
CA HIS A 511 -4.87 -9.83 -37.56
C HIS A 511 -4.34 -10.21 -38.94
N GLU A 512 -4.80 -9.49 -39.95
CA GLU A 512 -4.10 -9.41 -41.24
C GLU A 512 -2.90 -8.47 -41.11
N TYR A 513 -1.78 -8.85 -41.73
CA TYR A 513 -0.55 -8.07 -41.66
C TYR A 513 0.15 -8.00 -43.01
N LYS A 514 1.01 -6.99 -43.14
CA LYS A 514 2.00 -6.86 -44.21
C LYS A 514 3.39 -6.79 -43.59
N VAL A 515 4.37 -7.21 -44.37
CA VAL A 515 5.78 -7.08 -44.02
C VAL A 515 6.44 -6.14 -45.00
N VAL A 516 7.17 -5.17 -44.49
CA VAL A 516 7.98 -4.23 -45.27
C VAL A 516 9.43 -4.29 -44.80
N GLU A 517 10.36 -3.86 -45.65
CA GLU A 517 11.77 -3.72 -45.26
C GLU A 517 11.93 -2.73 -44.10
N SER A 518 12.86 -3.00 -43.19
CA SER A 518 13.16 -2.16 -42.03
C SER A 518 14.65 -1.85 -41.92
N GLU A 519 14.98 -0.75 -41.24
CA GLU A 519 16.36 -0.30 -40.99
C GLU A 519 16.62 -0.16 -39.48
N ASP A 520 16.40 -1.22 -38.72
CA ASP A 520 16.70 -1.27 -37.29
C ASP A 520 18.13 -1.77 -37.06
N PRO A 521 18.98 -1.02 -36.33
CA PRO A 521 20.40 -1.35 -36.16
C PRO A 521 20.65 -2.63 -35.33
N ARG A 522 19.63 -3.11 -34.61
CA ARG A 522 19.72 -4.36 -33.82
C ARG A 522 19.77 -5.60 -34.70
N PHE A 523 19.38 -5.51 -35.97
CA PHE A 523 19.25 -6.65 -36.89
C PHE A 523 20.15 -6.51 -38.13
N ILE A 524 20.41 -7.63 -38.80
CA ILE A 524 21.22 -7.66 -40.03
C ILE A 524 20.47 -6.93 -41.18
N PRO A 525 21.10 -5.95 -41.85
CA PRO A 525 20.51 -5.30 -43.03
C PRO A 525 20.09 -6.32 -44.10
N GLY A 526 18.85 -6.19 -44.59
CA GLY A 526 18.26 -7.13 -45.57
C GLY A 526 17.79 -8.47 -44.99
N ARG A 527 17.92 -8.72 -43.68
CA ARG A 527 17.37 -9.89 -42.97
C ARG A 527 16.49 -9.49 -41.78
N GLN A 528 15.74 -8.42 -41.98
CA GLN A 528 14.82 -7.85 -41.00
C GLN A 528 13.57 -7.34 -41.69
N ALA A 529 12.50 -7.24 -40.91
CA ALA A 529 11.16 -6.96 -41.38
C ALA A 529 10.41 -6.12 -40.34
N GLN A 530 9.72 -5.08 -40.80
CA GLN A 530 8.74 -4.35 -40.00
C GLN A 530 7.34 -4.92 -40.26
N LEU A 531 6.64 -5.23 -39.17
CA LEU A 531 5.25 -5.70 -39.18
C LEU A 531 4.32 -4.50 -39.28
N ILE A 532 3.48 -4.46 -40.32
CA ILE A 532 2.44 -3.44 -40.50
C ILE A 532 1.07 -4.09 -40.31
N VAL A 533 0.29 -3.58 -39.36
CA VAL A 533 -1.11 -3.98 -39.12
C VAL A 533 -2.00 -2.76 -39.30
N ASP A 534 -3.01 -2.87 -40.15
CA ASP A 534 -3.94 -1.78 -40.52
C ASP A 534 -3.25 -0.44 -40.87
N GLY A 535 -2.08 -0.53 -41.51
CA GLY A 535 -1.30 0.62 -41.96
C GLY A 535 -0.41 1.25 -40.89
N GLN A 536 -0.38 0.72 -39.67
CA GLN A 536 0.48 1.18 -38.59
C GLN A 536 1.64 0.21 -38.31
N PRO A 537 2.84 0.69 -37.97
CA PRO A 537 3.93 -0.16 -37.49
C PRO A 537 3.59 -0.82 -36.15
N ALA A 538 3.53 -2.15 -36.15
CA ALA A 538 3.18 -2.95 -34.98
C ALA A 538 4.39 -3.69 -34.36
N GLY A 539 5.58 -3.61 -34.98
CA GLY A 539 6.79 -4.24 -34.46
C GLY A 539 7.85 -4.50 -35.52
N VAL A 540 8.96 -5.09 -35.09
CA VAL A 540 10.11 -5.45 -35.94
C VAL A 540 10.64 -6.83 -35.56
N PHE A 541 11.09 -7.62 -36.53
CA PHE A 541 11.72 -8.91 -36.30
C PHE A 541 12.78 -9.23 -37.35
N GLY A 542 13.78 -10.03 -37.00
CA GLY A 542 14.88 -10.37 -37.91
C GLY A 542 15.98 -11.22 -37.28
N GLU A 543 17.04 -11.45 -38.05
CA GLU A 543 18.28 -12.03 -37.54
C GLU A 543 19.09 -10.95 -36.81
N VAL A 544 19.47 -11.21 -35.55
CA VAL A 544 20.19 -10.25 -34.70
C VAL A 544 21.56 -9.93 -35.30
N HIS A 545 21.95 -8.66 -35.27
CA HIS A 545 23.20 -8.19 -35.86
C HIS A 545 24.43 -8.82 -35.15
N PRO A 546 25.45 -9.32 -35.89
CA PRO A 546 26.63 -9.96 -35.29
C PRO A 546 27.33 -9.13 -34.23
N GLN A 547 27.44 -7.82 -34.43
CA GLN A 547 28.01 -6.89 -33.44
C GLN A 547 27.21 -6.87 -32.13
N VAL A 548 25.87 -6.95 -32.18
CA VAL A 548 25.04 -7.03 -30.96
C VAL A 548 25.30 -8.34 -30.23
N LEU A 549 25.36 -9.46 -30.96
CA LEU A 549 25.69 -10.76 -30.37
C LEU A 549 27.09 -10.76 -29.72
N GLU A 550 28.08 -10.18 -30.39
CA GLU A 550 29.44 -10.02 -29.86
C GLU A 550 29.46 -9.14 -28.60
N ASN A 551 28.75 -8.01 -28.59
CA ASN A 551 28.64 -7.13 -27.42
C ASN A 551 28.08 -7.84 -26.19
N TRP A 552 27.15 -8.77 -26.39
CA TRP A 552 26.55 -9.61 -25.36
C TRP A 552 27.32 -10.92 -25.08
N GLY A 553 28.35 -11.25 -25.87
CA GLY A 553 29.10 -12.50 -25.74
C GLY A 553 28.34 -13.75 -26.19
N ILE A 554 27.31 -13.59 -27.03
CA ILE A 554 26.48 -14.68 -27.56
C ILE A 554 27.19 -15.29 -28.79
N THR A 555 27.47 -16.59 -28.74
CA THR A 555 28.29 -17.29 -29.77
C THR A 555 27.46 -18.03 -30.82
N VAL A 556 26.14 -18.08 -30.66
CA VAL A 556 25.22 -18.73 -31.59
C VAL A 556 24.36 -17.71 -32.34
N PRO A 557 23.91 -18.02 -33.57
CA PRO A 557 22.95 -17.17 -34.27
C PRO A 557 21.65 -17.02 -33.47
N CYS A 558 21.10 -15.79 -33.48
CA CYS A 558 19.81 -15.49 -32.87
C CYS A 558 18.87 -14.85 -33.88
N ALA A 559 17.60 -15.27 -33.84
CA ALA A 559 16.50 -14.64 -34.54
C ALA A 559 15.52 -14.10 -33.49
N ALA A 560 15.18 -12.82 -33.55
CA ALA A 560 14.43 -12.14 -32.50
C ALA A 560 13.45 -11.11 -33.05
N GLY A 561 12.52 -10.66 -32.23
CA GLY A 561 11.58 -9.62 -32.61
C GLY A 561 10.84 -9.03 -31.43
N GLU A 562 10.25 -7.87 -31.67
CA GLU A 562 9.49 -7.13 -30.68
C GLU A 562 8.24 -6.53 -31.32
N LEU A 563 7.09 -6.77 -30.70
CA LEU A 563 5.77 -6.33 -31.15
C LEU A 563 5.11 -5.44 -30.10
N ASP A 564 4.52 -4.34 -30.54
CA ASP A 564 3.68 -3.47 -29.72
C ASP A 564 2.27 -4.07 -29.61
N LEU A 565 1.94 -4.61 -28.44
CA LEU A 565 0.65 -5.25 -28.20
C LEU A 565 -0.50 -4.24 -28.14
N GLU A 566 -0.24 -2.98 -27.82
CA GLU A 566 -1.27 -1.94 -27.82
C GLU A 566 -1.66 -1.55 -29.24
N THR A 567 -0.68 -1.42 -30.14
CA THR A 567 -0.95 -1.20 -31.57
C THR A 567 -1.68 -2.38 -32.19
N LEU A 568 -1.30 -3.61 -31.84
CA LEU A 568 -2.04 -4.81 -32.26
C LEU A 568 -3.47 -4.83 -31.68
N MET A 569 -3.68 -4.46 -30.43
CA MET A 569 -5.03 -4.46 -29.84
C MET A 569 -5.93 -3.36 -30.43
N ALA A 570 -5.44 -2.13 -30.57
CA ALA A 570 -6.23 -0.99 -31.07
C ALA A 570 -6.80 -1.22 -32.48
N THR A 571 -6.15 -2.09 -33.25
CA THR A 571 -6.57 -2.50 -34.60
C THR A 571 -7.61 -3.65 -34.58
N ALA A 572 -7.73 -4.41 -33.48
CA ALA A 572 -8.77 -5.43 -33.30
C ALA A 572 -10.15 -4.79 -33.00
N ASP A 573 -10.18 -3.74 -32.19
CA ASP A 573 -11.42 -3.06 -31.80
C ASP A 573 -12.09 -2.33 -32.98
N THR A 574 -11.28 -1.75 -33.89
CA THR A 574 -11.78 -1.06 -35.08
C THR A 574 -12.38 -2.00 -36.13
N LYS A 575 -11.89 -3.24 -36.26
CA LYS A 575 -12.51 -4.29 -37.10
C LYS A 575 -13.85 -4.75 -36.53
N THR A 576 -13.94 -4.91 -35.21
CA THR A 576 -15.17 -5.31 -34.52
C THR A 576 -16.28 -4.25 -34.64
N GLU A 577 -15.93 -2.96 -34.68
CA GLU A 577 -16.88 -1.88 -34.98
C GLU A 577 -17.26 -1.79 -36.47
N ALA A 578 -16.31 -2.02 -37.38
CA ALA A 578 -16.55 -2.00 -38.83
C ALA A 578 -17.40 -3.19 -39.33
N GLU A 579 -17.29 -4.36 -38.70
CA GLU A 579 -18.16 -5.52 -38.98
C GLU A 579 -19.58 -5.31 -38.45
N LYS A 580 -19.73 -4.75 -37.24
CA LYS A 580 -21.03 -4.26 -36.72
C LYS A 580 -21.66 -3.18 -37.62
N ALA A 581 -20.85 -2.42 -38.36
CA ALA A 581 -21.31 -1.42 -39.32
C ALA A 581 -21.67 -2.01 -40.70
N LYS A 582 -21.12 -3.18 -41.09
CA LYS A 582 -21.46 -3.87 -42.34
C LYS A 582 -22.78 -4.64 -42.25
N ASP A 583 -23.08 -5.24 -41.10
CA ASP A 583 -24.39 -5.90 -40.88
C ASP A 583 -25.57 -4.92 -40.81
N LYS A 584 -25.32 -3.64 -40.53
CA LYS A 584 -26.34 -2.58 -40.54
C LYS A 584 -26.69 -2.04 -41.94
N LYS A 585 -25.99 -2.47 -43.01
CA LYS A 585 -26.18 -1.91 -44.37
C LYS A 585 -27.18 -2.66 -45.27
N VAL A 586 -27.85 -3.71 -44.79
CA VAL A 586 -28.80 -4.50 -45.61
C VAL A 586 -30.28 -4.09 -45.41
N VAL A 587 -30.61 -3.22 -44.45
CA VAL A 587 -31.99 -2.75 -44.29
C VAL A 587 -32.04 -1.23 -44.16
N SER A 588 -32.09 -0.53 -45.30
CA SER A 588 -32.47 0.88 -45.35
C SER A 588 -33.35 1.18 -46.56
N THR A 589 -34.65 1.34 -46.34
CA THR A 589 -35.50 2.25 -47.12
C THR A 589 -36.52 2.90 -46.18
N GLY A 590 -36.46 4.22 -46.04
CA GLY A 590 -37.51 5.03 -45.43
C GLY A 590 -37.00 6.03 -44.38
N SER A 591 -37.05 7.32 -44.72
CA SER A 591 -36.73 8.50 -43.91
C SER A 591 -37.56 8.57 -42.61
N THR A 592 -37.26 9.35 -41.55
CA THR A 592 -36.81 10.75 -41.49
C THR A 592 -36.42 11.06 -40.01
N THR A 593 -35.37 11.86 -39.82
CA THR A 593 -34.99 12.71 -38.67
C THR A 593 -35.76 12.61 -37.33
N GLU A 594 -35.04 12.25 -36.25
CA GLU A 594 -35.03 12.97 -34.96
C GLU A 594 -33.82 12.54 -34.08
N ALA A 595 -33.30 13.48 -33.29
CA ALA A 595 -32.13 13.35 -32.40
C ALA A 595 -32.39 12.38 -31.22
N PRO A 596 -31.34 11.83 -30.55
CA PRO A 596 -31.50 10.66 -29.70
C PRO A 596 -32.20 11.01 -28.39
N ALA A 597 -33.41 10.50 -28.23
CA ALA A 597 -34.08 10.42 -26.93
C ALA A 597 -33.51 9.24 -26.14
N ASN A 598 -33.12 9.56 -24.92
CA ASN A 598 -32.81 8.68 -23.81
C ASN A 598 -33.86 7.54 -23.70
N ASN A 599 -33.46 6.28 -23.86
CA ASN A 599 -34.39 5.16 -23.69
C ASN A 599 -33.85 4.18 -22.63
N ASN A 600 -34.17 4.50 -21.37
CA ASN A 600 -34.31 3.52 -20.30
C ASN A 600 -35.48 2.58 -20.66
N GLN A 601 -35.22 1.55 -21.45
CA GLN A 601 -36.08 0.37 -21.47
C GLN A 601 -35.49 -0.63 -20.49
N LYS A 602 -36.14 -0.78 -19.33
CA LYS A 602 -35.92 -1.92 -18.43
C LYS A 602 -36.08 -3.20 -19.23
N SER A 603 -35.18 -4.16 -19.03
CA SER A 603 -35.24 -5.45 -19.73
C SER A 603 -36.54 -6.19 -19.41
N GLU A 604 -37.03 -7.07 -20.29
CA GLU A 604 -38.27 -7.83 -20.06
C GLU A 604 -38.20 -8.68 -18.76
N ALA A 605 -37.00 -9.12 -18.39
CA ALA A 605 -36.74 -9.80 -17.12
C ALA A 605 -36.94 -8.90 -15.89
N GLU A 606 -36.65 -7.59 -15.98
CA GLU A 606 -36.86 -6.63 -14.89
C GLU A 606 -38.32 -6.16 -14.76
N THR A 607 -39.08 -6.23 -15.85
CA THR A 607 -40.47 -5.75 -15.89
C THR A 607 -41.48 -6.86 -15.61
N ASN A 608 -41.19 -8.10 -15.99
CA ASN A 608 -42.00 -9.27 -15.66
C ASN A 608 -41.15 -10.56 -15.56
N PRO A 609 -40.45 -10.77 -14.44
CA PRO A 609 -39.50 -11.89 -14.27
C PRO A 609 -40.18 -13.26 -14.34
N VAL A 610 -41.43 -13.39 -13.88
CA VAL A 610 -42.19 -14.65 -13.97
C VAL A 610 -42.50 -15.02 -15.42
N LYS A 611 -42.92 -14.05 -16.24
CA LYS A 611 -43.14 -14.26 -17.67
C LYS A 611 -41.83 -14.64 -18.36
N TYR A 612 -40.75 -13.92 -18.07
CA TYR A 612 -39.44 -14.20 -18.64
C TYR A 612 -38.95 -15.64 -18.34
N PHE A 613 -39.08 -16.07 -17.08
CA PHE A 613 -38.78 -17.46 -16.69
C PHE A 613 -39.62 -18.47 -17.48
N ASN A 614 -40.93 -18.25 -17.57
CA ASN A 614 -41.85 -19.14 -18.27
C ASN A 614 -41.58 -19.26 -19.78
N GLU A 615 -41.04 -18.22 -20.40
CA GLU A 615 -40.72 -18.20 -21.83
C GLU A 615 -39.31 -18.70 -22.15
N HIS A 616 -38.34 -18.58 -21.23
CA HIS A 616 -36.92 -18.77 -21.55
C HIS A 616 -36.22 -19.89 -20.78
N ILE A 617 -36.55 -20.14 -19.51
CA ILE A 617 -35.71 -20.94 -18.62
C ILE A 617 -36.39 -22.24 -18.24
N GLU A 618 -35.74 -23.37 -18.47
CA GLU A 618 -36.31 -24.68 -18.16
C GLU A 618 -35.62 -25.35 -16.98
N LEU A 619 -36.34 -25.42 -15.86
CA LEU A 619 -35.98 -26.21 -14.70
C LEU A 619 -36.77 -27.51 -14.66
N ARG A 620 -36.11 -28.63 -14.39
CA ARG A 620 -36.76 -29.94 -14.26
C ARG A 620 -36.08 -30.83 -13.23
N VAL A 621 -36.81 -31.84 -12.78
CA VAL A 621 -36.31 -32.89 -11.90
C VAL A 621 -35.54 -33.93 -12.72
N ALA A 622 -34.34 -34.28 -12.26
CA ALA A 622 -33.52 -35.35 -12.83
C ALA A 622 -33.01 -36.26 -11.71
N LYS A 623 -32.87 -37.56 -11.99
CA LYS A 623 -32.35 -38.54 -11.05
C LYS A 623 -30.88 -38.82 -11.36
N ILE A 624 -30.02 -38.68 -10.35
CA ILE A 624 -28.60 -39.05 -10.48
C ILE A 624 -28.48 -40.58 -10.49
N THR A 625 -28.00 -41.14 -11.60
CA THR A 625 -27.83 -42.60 -11.79
C THR A 625 -26.40 -43.06 -11.60
N LYS A 626 -25.43 -42.15 -11.77
CA LYS A 626 -24.00 -42.41 -11.59
C LYS A 626 -23.26 -41.13 -11.18
N VAL A 627 -22.28 -41.27 -10.29
CA VAL A 627 -21.37 -40.18 -9.88
C VAL A 627 -19.94 -40.68 -10.03
N GLU A 628 -19.08 -39.88 -10.67
CA GLU A 628 -17.66 -40.18 -10.85
C GLU A 628 -16.82 -38.94 -10.56
N THR A 629 -15.59 -39.10 -10.07
CA THR A 629 -14.66 -37.98 -9.93
C THR A 629 -14.04 -37.60 -11.28
N ASN A 630 -13.91 -36.30 -11.57
CA ASN A 630 -13.21 -35.87 -12.78
C ASN A 630 -11.67 -35.98 -12.60
N PRO A 631 -10.95 -36.78 -13.41
CA PRO A 631 -9.50 -36.94 -13.31
C PRO A 631 -8.69 -35.67 -13.66
N GLN A 632 -9.31 -34.68 -14.30
CA GLN A 632 -8.70 -33.38 -14.65
C GLN A 632 -9.18 -32.23 -13.75
N GLY A 633 -9.99 -32.51 -12.73
CA GLY A 633 -10.55 -31.50 -11.83
C GLY A 633 -10.83 -32.03 -10.42
N ASP A 634 -9.93 -31.73 -9.48
CA ASP A 634 -9.95 -32.29 -8.13
C ASP A 634 -11.17 -31.90 -7.28
N LYS A 635 -11.94 -30.89 -7.70
CA LYS A 635 -13.18 -30.45 -7.02
C LYS A 635 -14.45 -30.81 -7.79
N LEU A 636 -14.34 -31.54 -8.90
CA LEU A 636 -15.47 -31.78 -9.81
C LEU A 636 -15.94 -33.23 -9.76
N TYR A 637 -17.26 -33.40 -9.71
CA TYR A 637 -17.92 -34.65 -10.07
C TYR A 637 -18.38 -34.61 -11.53
N ILE A 638 -18.57 -35.81 -12.09
CA ILE A 638 -19.25 -36.08 -13.36
C ILE A 638 -20.49 -36.90 -12.98
N GLU A 639 -21.64 -36.25 -13.05
CA GLU A 639 -22.93 -36.88 -12.76
C GLU A 639 -23.60 -37.31 -14.06
N THR A 640 -24.00 -38.58 -14.12
CA THR A 640 -24.94 -39.09 -15.14
C THR A 640 -26.34 -39.04 -14.57
N LEU A 641 -27.26 -38.39 -15.29
CA LEU A 641 -28.63 -38.16 -14.84
C LEU A 641 -29.65 -38.70 -15.86
N ASP A 642 -30.74 -39.25 -15.34
CA ASP A 642 -31.99 -39.45 -16.06
C ASP A 642 -32.87 -38.21 -15.84
N ASP A 643 -33.12 -37.44 -16.90
CA ASP A 643 -33.95 -36.22 -16.88
C ASP A 643 -35.32 -36.43 -17.55
N GLY A 644 -35.73 -37.69 -17.73
CA GLY A 644 -37.00 -38.08 -18.36
C GLY A 644 -37.02 -37.98 -19.90
N THR A 645 -35.92 -37.59 -20.55
CA THR A 645 -35.85 -37.51 -22.03
C THR A 645 -35.56 -38.86 -22.71
N GLY A 646 -35.21 -39.89 -21.94
CA GLY A 646 -34.77 -41.18 -22.46
C GLY A 646 -33.34 -41.20 -22.98
N THR A 647 -32.60 -40.09 -22.85
CA THR A 647 -31.16 -40.01 -23.12
C THR A 647 -30.39 -39.68 -21.84
N GLU A 648 -29.24 -40.31 -21.65
CA GLU A 648 -28.37 -39.99 -20.51
C GLU A 648 -27.83 -38.56 -20.63
N ARG A 649 -28.00 -37.77 -19.56
CA ARG A 649 -27.46 -36.42 -19.45
C ARG A 649 -26.22 -36.44 -18.58
N ILE A 650 -25.16 -35.74 -19.01
CA ILE A 650 -23.94 -35.56 -18.23
C ILE A 650 -23.89 -34.12 -17.74
N ILE A 651 -23.75 -33.92 -16.43
CA ILE A 651 -23.44 -32.62 -15.82
C ILE A 651 -22.14 -32.74 -15.03
N GLN A 652 -21.37 -31.66 -14.97
CA GLN A 652 -20.27 -31.54 -14.02
C GLN A 652 -20.63 -30.54 -12.93
N SER A 653 -20.51 -30.95 -11.67
CA SER A 653 -20.71 -30.08 -10.51
C SER A 653 -19.44 -29.88 -9.69
N GLY A 654 -19.34 -28.75 -9.00
CA GLY A 654 -18.27 -28.44 -8.04
C GLY A 654 -18.52 -28.98 -6.62
N LEU A 655 -19.38 -29.98 -6.47
CA LEU A 655 -19.91 -30.40 -5.15
C LEU A 655 -18.96 -31.30 -4.34
N ARG A 656 -17.86 -31.78 -4.91
CA ARG A 656 -16.93 -32.71 -4.26
C ARG A 656 -16.38 -32.26 -2.90
N PRO A 657 -16.10 -30.96 -2.65
CA PRO A 657 -15.68 -30.50 -1.32
C PRO A 657 -16.79 -30.54 -0.26
N TYR A 658 -18.06 -30.63 -0.68
CA TYR A 658 -19.23 -30.41 0.18
C TYR A 658 -20.09 -31.65 0.36
N LEU A 659 -20.17 -32.54 -0.64
CA LEU A 659 -21.02 -33.72 -0.65
C LEU A 659 -20.25 -34.97 -1.11
N THR A 660 -20.56 -36.10 -0.49
CA THR A 660 -20.03 -37.43 -0.84
C THR A 660 -20.82 -38.04 -2.01
N GLU A 661 -20.23 -39.01 -2.70
CA GLU A 661 -20.88 -39.73 -3.81
C GLU A 661 -22.19 -40.41 -3.38
N ASP A 662 -22.21 -41.00 -2.18
CA ASP A 662 -23.37 -41.67 -1.60
C ASP A 662 -24.53 -40.70 -1.29
N GLU A 663 -24.22 -39.44 -0.94
CA GLU A 663 -25.23 -38.41 -0.69
C GLU A 663 -25.90 -37.93 -1.98
N LEU A 664 -25.21 -38.03 -3.12
CA LEU A 664 -25.68 -37.63 -4.44
C LEU A 664 -26.42 -38.75 -5.18
N LEU A 665 -25.94 -39.99 -5.06
CA LEU A 665 -26.45 -41.11 -5.85
C LEU A 665 -27.94 -41.38 -5.58
N GLY A 666 -28.74 -41.43 -6.63
CA GLY A 666 -30.18 -41.72 -6.55
C GLY A 666 -31.07 -40.55 -6.16
N GLN A 667 -30.50 -39.38 -5.85
CA GLN A 667 -31.27 -38.16 -5.55
C GLN A 667 -32.04 -37.67 -6.78
N HIS A 668 -33.25 -37.14 -6.53
CA HIS A 668 -34.05 -36.44 -7.53
C HIS A 668 -33.78 -34.94 -7.38
N VAL A 669 -32.81 -34.45 -8.14
CA VAL A 669 -32.28 -33.08 -8.08
C VAL A 669 -32.97 -32.19 -9.10
N ILE A 670 -32.93 -30.88 -8.87
CA ILE A 670 -33.41 -29.89 -9.83
C ILE A 670 -32.25 -29.41 -10.69
N ILE A 671 -32.43 -29.42 -12.01
CA ILE A 671 -31.44 -28.97 -12.98
C ILE A 671 -31.97 -27.85 -13.88
N ALA A 672 -31.07 -26.96 -14.31
CA ALA A 672 -31.29 -26.08 -15.45
C ALA A 672 -31.00 -26.85 -16.75
N ALA A 673 -32.05 -27.28 -17.44
CA ALA A 673 -31.98 -28.28 -18.50
C ALA A 673 -31.70 -27.74 -19.91
N ASN A 674 -32.06 -26.48 -20.16
CA ASN A 674 -31.88 -25.84 -21.46
C ASN A 674 -30.66 -24.90 -21.53
N LEU A 675 -29.73 -24.96 -20.56
CA LEU A 675 -28.44 -24.28 -20.69
C LEU A 675 -27.61 -24.89 -21.84
N ALA A 676 -26.97 -24.03 -22.63
CA ALA A 676 -26.09 -24.44 -23.71
C ALA A 676 -24.92 -25.30 -23.16
N PRO A 677 -24.59 -26.45 -23.79
CA PRO A 677 -23.51 -27.31 -23.31
C PRO A 677 -22.17 -26.58 -23.23
N ARG A 678 -21.41 -26.83 -22.15
CA ARG A 678 -20.08 -26.24 -21.93
C ARG A 678 -19.06 -27.32 -21.65
N LYS A 679 -17.92 -27.27 -22.35
CA LYS A 679 -16.79 -28.18 -22.08
C LYS A 679 -15.98 -27.65 -20.89
N MET A 680 -15.87 -28.46 -19.85
CA MET A 680 -15.13 -28.15 -18.62
C MET A 680 -14.22 -29.33 -18.28
N LYS A 681 -12.91 -29.05 -18.12
CA LYS A 681 -11.88 -30.05 -17.75
C LYS A 681 -12.05 -31.39 -18.49
N GLY A 682 -12.18 -31.30 -19.82
CA GLY A 682 -12.26 -32.46 -20.71
C GLY A 682 -13.64 -33.05 -20.98
N VAL A 683 -14.68 -32.76 -20.17
CA VAL A 683 -16.05 -33.31 -20.36
C VAL A 683 -17.03 -32.20 -20.72
N GLU A 684 -18.00 -32.52 -21.58
CA GLU A 684 -19.08 -31.61 -21.93
C GLU A 684 -20.21 -31.72 -20.89
N SER A 685 -20.41 -30.65 -20.10
CA SER A 685 -21.53 -30.52 -19.17
C SER A 685 -22.75 -29.98 -19.91
N ARG A 686 -23.89 -30.66 -19.78
CA ARG A 686 -25.15 -30.35 -20.47
C ARG A 686 -26.22 -29.89 -19.48
N GLY A 687 -25.94 -28.83 -18.75
CA GLY A 687 -26.85 -28.28 -17.74
C GLY A 687 -26.13 -27.91 -16.46
N MET A 688 -26.91 -27.62 -15.42
CA MET A 688 -26.42 -27.23 -14.10
C MET A 688 -27.34 -27.81 -13.02
N LEU A 689 -26.78 -28.37 -11.96
CA LEU A 689 -27.53 -28.74 -10.74
C LEU A 689 -27.75 -27.47 -9.91
N LEU A 690 -28.95 -27.30 -9.35
CA LEU A 690 -29.24 -26.17 -8.47
C LEU A 690 -28.98 -26.53 -7.01
N ALA A 691 -28.20 -25.71 -6.35
CA ALA A 691 -27.88 -25.86 -4.93
C ALA A 691 -27.90 -24.51 -4.21
N CYS A 692 -27.90 -24.55 -2.89
CA CYS A 692 -27.82 -23.37 -2.04
C CYS A 692 -26.79 -23.59 -0.93
N ASP A 693 -26.12 -22.52 -0.55
CA ASP A 693 -25.15 -22.49 0.53
C ASP A 693 -25.83 -22.21 1.88
N TYR A 694 -25.27 -22.76 2.94
CA TYR A 694 -25.66 -22.45 4.32
C TYR A 694 -24.47 -22.61 5.27
N THR A 695 -24.54 -21.91 6.40
CA THR A 695 -23.52 -21.99 7.45
C THR A 695 -24.03 -22.82 8.61
N GLU A 696 -23.28 -23.86 8.98
CA GLU A 696 -23.53 -24.69 10.16
C GLU A 696 -22.21 -24.85 10.92
N ASP A 697 -22.19 -24.52 12.22
CA ASP A 697 -20.99 -24.55 13.08
C ASP A 697 -19.80 -23.74 12.53
N GLY A 698 -20.10 -22.59 11.90
CA GLY A 698 -19.07 -21.70 11.32
C GLY A 698 -18.39 -22.24 10.06
N LYS A 699 -18.92 -23.31 9.46
CA LYS A 699 -18.43 -23.88 8.19
C LYS A 699 -19.49 -23.73 7.10
N GLU A 700 -19.03 -23.32 5.92
CA GLU A 700 -19.83 -23.28 4.69
C GLU A 700 -20.17 -24.71 4.23
N LYS A 701 -21.46 -24.97 3.99
CA LYS A 701 -22.00 -26.24 3.50
C LYS A 701 -22.97 -25.96 2.35
N VAL A 702 -23.26 -27.00 1.57
CA VAL A 702 -24.17 -26.92 0.43
C VAL A 702 -25.34 -27.88 0.61
N GLU A 703 -26.55 -27.44 0.28
CA GLU A 703 -27.75 -28.26 0.21
C GLU A 703 -28.30 -28.23 -1.23
N LEU A 704 -28.54 -29.41 -1.81
CA LEU A 704 -29.14 -29.55 -3.13
C LEU A 704 -30.64 -29.28 -3.08
N LEU A 705 -31.17 -28.63 -4.11
CA LEU A 705 -32.61 -28.57 -4.32
C LEU A 705 -33.10 -29.91 -4.85
N THR A 706 -33.95 -30.58 -4.07
CA THR A 706 -34.45 -31.92 -4.38
C THR A 706 -35.97 -31.99 -4.38
N ALA A 707 -36.51 -32.91 -5.18
CA ALA A 707 -37.94 -33.21 -5.25
C ALA A 707 -38.15 -34.74 -5.32
N PRO A 708 -37.90 -35.48 -4.21
CA PRO A 708 -37.92 -36.96 -4.21
C PRO A 708 -39.28 -37.59 -4.55
N TRP A 709 -40.37 -36.82 -4.49
CA TRP A 709 -41.71 -37.27 -4.85
C TRP A 709 -42.03 -37.12 -6.35
N ALA A 710 -41.19 -36.43 -7.12
CA ALA A 710 -41.43 -36.12 -8.52
C ALA A 710 -40.62 -37.06 -9.42
N ALA A 711 -41.23 -37.56 -10.49
CA ALA A 711 -40.54 -38.41 -11.45
C ALA A 711 -39.51 -37.62 -12.28
N PRO A 712 -38.41 -38.24 -12.75
CA PRO A 712 -37.52 -37.65 -13.74
C PRO A 712 -38.29 -37.04 -14.93
N GLY A 713 -37.92 -35.81 -15.32
CA GLY A 713 -38.59 -35.04 -16.37
C GLY A 713 -39.75 -34.16 -15.89
N THR A 714 -40.10 -34.20 -14.59
CA THR A 714 -41.08 -33.27 -14.03
C THR A 714 -40.57 -31.84 -14.13
N ILE A 715 -41.32 -30.96 -14.80
CA ILE A 715 -40.99 -29.53 -14.93
C ILE A 715 -41.27 -28.80 -13.61
N ILE A 716 -40.36 -27.91 -13.22
CA ILE A 716 -40.55 -26.99 -12.10
C ILE A 716 -41.40 -25.81 -12.58
N GLN A 717 -42.48 -25.54 -11.86
CA GLN A 717 -43.44 -24.49 -12.17
C GLN A 717 -43.51 -23.47 -11.04
N ILE A 718 -43.78 -22.21 -11.39
CA ILE A 718 -44.09 -21.16 -10.42
C ILE A 718 -45.55 -21.33 -9.99
N GLU A 719 -45.79 -21.41 -8.68
CA GLU A 719 -47.13 -21.59 -8.11
C GLU A 719 -48.08 -20.47 -8.57
N GLY A 720 -49.16 -20.84 -9.27
CA GLY A 720 -50.15 -19.89 -9.77
C GLY A 720 -49.83 -19.22 -11.12
N ALA A 721 -48.71 -19.56 -11.77
CA ALA A 721 -48.38 -19.07 -13.10
C ALA A 721 -48.76 -20.08 -14.22
N GLU A 722 -49.28 -19.60 -15.35
CA GLU A 722 -49.57 -20.45 -16.51
C GLU A 722 -48.27 -20.89 -17.20
N TYR A 723 -48.12 -22.20 -17.43
CA TYR A 723 -46.98 -22.78 -18.14
C TYR A 723 -47.26 -22.81 -19.65
N ASN A 724 -46.43 -22.11 -20.44
CA ASN A 724 -46.66 -21.91 -21.87
C ASN A 724 -46.06 -23.02 -22.79
N GLY A 725 -45.48 -24.08 -22.24
CA GLY A 725 -45.10 -25.29 -22.99
C GLY A 725 -43.93 -25.18 -23.98
N GLU A 726 -43.69 -24.02 -24.60
CA GLU A 726 -42.63 -23.80 -25.59
C GLU A 726 -41.53 -22.91 -25.00
N LYS A 727 -40.36 -23.51 -24.78
CA LYS A 727 -39.14 -22.82 -24.32
C LYS A 727 -38.03 -22.99 -25.37
N PRO A 728 -37.07 -22.05 -25.47
CA PRO A 728 -35.94 -22.18 -26.37
C PRO A 728 -35.12 -23.44 -26.04
N ALA A 729 -34.68 -24.13 -27.09
CA ALA A 729 -33.93 -25.38 -26.97
C ALA A 729 -32.58 -25.22 -26.24
N LYS A 730 -31.97 -24.03 -26.33
CA LYS A 730 -30.74 -23.64 -25.64
C LYS A 730 -30.77 -22.17 -25.24
N ILE A 731 -30.28 -21.87 -24.04
CA ILE A 731 -30.01 -20.51 -23.55
C ILE A 731 -28.55 -20.43 -23.09
N ASP A 732 -27.95 -19.25 -23.16
CA ASP A 732 -26.67 -18.99 -22.49
C ASP A 732 -26.87 -18.76 -20.98
N ILE A 733 -25.77 -18.67 -20.25
CA ILE A 733 -25.80 -18.46 -18.80
C ILE A 733 -26.32 -17.07 -18.42
N ASP A 734 -26.13 -16.05 -19.27
CA ASP A 734 -26.60 -14.69 -19.00
C ASP A 734 -28.13 -14.62 -19.02
N HIS A 735 -28.78 -15.42 -19.86
CA HIS A 735 -30.23 -15.60 -19.83
C HIS A 735 -30.72 -16.26 -18.54
N PHE A 736 -29.97 -17.24 -18.02
CA PHE A 736 -30.31 -17.90 -16.75
C PHE A 736 -30.19 -16.94 -15.56
N CYS A 737 -29.11 -16.15 -15.51
CA CYS A 737 -28.82 -15.21 -14.41
C CYS A 737 -29.72 -13.96 -14.37
N LYS A 738 -30.61 -13.76 -15.34
CA LYS A 738 -31.59 -12.66 -15.34
C LYS A 738 -32.76 -12.85 -14.38
N ILE A 739 -32.91 -14.04 -13.80
CA ILE A 739 -33.97 -14.37 -12.84
C ILE A 739 -33.36 -14.63 -11.46
N GLU A 740 -34.01 -14.11 -10.44
CA GLU A 740 -33.64 -14.37 -9.05
C GLU A 740 -34.15 -15.76 -8.60
N TYR A 741 -33.25 -16.57 -8.06
CA TYR A 741 -33.53 -17.88 -7.48
C TYR A 741 -33.10 -17.87 -6.02
N ARG A 742 -34.04 -18.09 -5.09
CA ARG A 742 -33.76 -18.00 -3.65
C ARG A 742 -34.49 -19.05 -2.85
N VAL A 743 -33.95 -19.37 -1.69
CA VAL A 743 -34.67 -20.06 -0.63
C VAL A 743 -35.12 -19.04 0.40
N SER A 744 -36.42 -18.92 0.64
CA SER A 744 -36.98 -18.06 1.69
C SER A 744 -38.05 -18.80 2.47
N GLY A 745 -37.93 -18.80 3.81
CA GLY A 745 -38.77 -19.61 4.69
C GLY A 745 -38.68 -21.10 4.36
N LYS A 746 -37.48 -21.57 4.03
CA LYS A 746 -37.17 -22.94 3.56
C LYS A 746 -37.89 -23.37 2.28
N CYS A 747 -38.50 -22.44 1.54
CA CYS A 747 -39.16 -22.71 0.27
C CYS A 747 -38.30 -22.18 -0.87
N PHE A 748 -38.09 -22.99 -1.90
CA PHE A 748 -37.46 -22.53 -3.14
C PHE A 748 -38.41 -21.58 -3.89
N THR A 749 -37.89 -20.44 -4.28
CA THR A 749 -38.61 -19.37 -4.96
C THR A 749 -37.89 -18.95 -6.24
N ILE A 750 -38.67 -18.63 -7.26
CA ILE A 750 -38.23 -18.14 -8.56
C ILE A 750 -38.94 -16.81 -8.77
N ALA A 751 -38.17 -15.73 -8.97
CA ALA A 751 -38.72 -14.38 -9.07
C ALA A 751 -39.66 -14.01 -7.89
N GLY A 752 -39.30 -14.43 -6.67
CA GLY A 752 -40.07 -14.18 -5.45
C GLY A 752 -41.33 -15.03 -5.26
N GLN A 753 -41.62 -15.98 -6.15
CA GLN A 753 -42.80 -16.86 -6.05
C GLN A 753 -42.38 -18.32 -5.86
N LYS A 754 -43.20 -19.10 -5.13
CA LYS A 754 -42.87 -20.48 -4.77
C LYS A 754 -42.75 -21.38 -6.00
N ALA A 755 -41.70 -22.18 -6.04
CA ALA A 755 -41.48 -23.20 -7.05
C ALA A 755 -42.11 -24.52 -6.60
N THR A 756 -42.78 -25.21 -7.53
CA THR A 756 -43.43 -26.50 -7.29
C THR A 756 -42.97 -27.55 -8.28
N ALA A 757 -42.91 -28.80 -7.81
CA ALA A 757 -42.69 -29.99 -8.61
C ALA A 757 -43.88 -30.93 -8.42
N ALA A 758 -44.57 -31.30 -9.51
CA ALA A 758 -45.79 -32.10 -9.47
C ALA A 758 -46.85 -31.56 -8.47
N GLY A 759 -46.99 -30.23 -8.40
CA GLY A 759 -47.97 -29.54 -7.54
C GLY A 759 -47.60 -29.46 -6.06
N LYS A 760 -46.40 -29.91 -5.64
CA LYS A 760 -45.90 -29.74 -4.27
C LYS A 760 -44.74 -28.73 -4.23
N PRO A 761 -44.66 -27.85 -3.22
CA PRO A 761 -43.55 -26.92 -3.06
C PRO A 761 -42.21 -27.63 -2.92
N VAL A 762 -41.16 -27.07 -3.55
CA VAL A 762 -39.78 -27.50 -3.35
C VAL A 762 -39.23 -26.80 -2.10
N THR A 763 -38.69 -27.57 -1.16
CA THR A 763 -38.22 -27.05 0.13
C THR A 763 -36.84 -27.57 0.49
N THR A 764 -36.12 -26.79 1.30
CA THR A 764 -34.84 -27.16 1.89
C THR A 764 -35.01 -27.58 3.35
N ASN A 765 -34.09 -28.40 3.87
CA ASN A 765 -34.11 -28.82 5.27
C ASN A 765 -33.33 -27.86 6.17
N LYS A 766 -32.16 -27.41 5.70
CA LYS A 766 -31.19 -26.64 6.48
C LYS A 766 -31.01 -25.23 5.96
N ALA A 767 -30.87 -25.06 4.64
CA ALA A 767 -30.64 -23.76 4.03
C ALA A 767 -31.90 -22.87 4.13
N ASP A 768 -31.74 -21.60 4.50
CA ASP A 768 -32.81 -20.59 4.52
C ASP A 768 -32.22 -19.20 4.27
N ASN A 769 -33.01 -18.31 3.67
CA ASN A 769 -32.63 -16.94 3.29
C ASN A 769 -31.32 -16.82 2.46
N CYS A 770 -31.08 -17.80 1.58
CA CYS A 770 -29.91 -17.88 0.71
C CYS A 770 -30.29 -17.77 -0.78
N GLU A 771 -29.30 -17.48 -1.60
CA GLU A 771 -29.41 -17.55 -3.06
C GLU A 771 -29.21 -18.99 -3.55
N VAL A 772 -29.76 -19.29 -4.72
CA VAL A 772 -29.61 -20.59 -5.38
C VAL A 772 -28.75 -20.39 -6.62
N CYS A 773 -27.69 -21.19 -6.73
CA CYS A 773 -26.72 -21.16 -7.82
C CYS A 773 -26.72 -22.48 -8.60
#